data_AF-A0A093VI29-F1
#
_entry.id   AF-A0A093VI29-F1
#
_cell.length_a   1.000
_cell.length_b   1.000
_cell.length_c   1.000
_cell.angle_alpha   90.00
_cell.angle_beta   90.00
_cell.angle_gamma   90.00
#
_symmetry.space_group_name_H-M   'P 1'
#
loop_
_entity.id
_entity.type
_entity.pdbx_description
1 polymer ?
#
loop_
_entity_poly.entity_id
_entity_poly.type
_entity_poly.pdbx_seq_one_letter_code
_entity_poly.pdbx_strand_id
1 'polypeptide(L)'
;MKDKDSFKKLRFTGKSCCHIERYLIAKHSLGFYNNVAVSVFYTNRSPLDVQHLQSFIYRALKEVIADHPALGVNIKDDDKSRPYYVQLPTIDLSKTVTFIPSVAIPNPLDPEGVKNLDLLLEEQHNRNFKDQASQDPLWRLLIVHEPVESSRFVACFVYHHGICDGTSGLVFHQHLHRKLNQIPISDTDQEADAIVATSSKAFLPALEDLHPLPLSTRFLLKAILKEHLVSEKSKRHIWTAAPITSDPSKRRCRYRSVRFSQETTSQLLAACRAQSTSLTAAVQTIFASSLFVHLPSSQFSSLYCDGAMSFTRWLPVDLVDKDSIGTWVSQYNFEHRFVSMDSSSQSDAIKLFSWEEARKVKATIQKEIDNEGKNSAVSLLKFAGNMHKFSKQKIGKPRAASFEISNIGIFGHKHQEDGEESSWTVGRVVFSQSVDVVGAAIEVSLVTGNDGSLNIGFSWLDGIVEGSIIEQAMGTFERTLLPMRVPAILTPILATGAVSRSVSYLGQTPIGDYRPISNGNTHIDAPGDDVCLLPPKVAPPKDGLHPSLDFIQDSSYLSQQVERLSRVVQVPSTSTELEDDPWSDYYAPFLDLHDELAKLFPLVHSYGKVEKVNRFGLAYTFNGTNSALKPMLFMAHQDVVPIDDPNDWTYPPFSGHYDGQWLWGRGSSDCKNSLIGVLSAVEDLLKQGWTPTRTLVLSFGYDEESKGWKGAGCLSEHLEKRYGKDSFEFIIDEGGVGINTIGDKIYAMAGVGEKGAVDIHISLSIDGGHSSIPPPHTGIGIISEIIYHLEREQLFTPRLDLSHPSRQGLTCQAKHSVDFVEPWLWSALESSDYTGLAEALAASRGDRVRFLYQTSQAADLIHGGVKINALPEKISATVNYRVAIHENTDMVRARAINIITPIAKAHNLTFSAFGSGDKPQANNHLDISDYDLPLEPAPISPTSPSDAIWTRMSGVTRQFFESLPASNNRTVLVVGDVMTGNTDTRFYWNLTRNIWRFSPIRPDGAKNIHTVDEGIDMAVHLEGLAFYYELIRAFDTYED
;
A
#
# COMPACT_ATOMS: atom_id res chain seq x y z
N MET A 1 -47.34 12.36 -41.14
CA MET A 1 -45.88 12.22 -41.34
C MET A 1 -45.52 10.78 -41.06
N LYS A 2 -45.03 10.04 -42.06
CA LYS A 2 -44.59 8.64 -41.90
C LYS A 2 -43.17 8.66 -41.31
N ASP A 3 -42.99 7.93 -40.21
CA ASP A 3 -41.78 7.86 -39.40
C ASP A 3 -40.56 7.48 -40.26
N LYS A 4 -39.50 8.29 -40.24
CA LYS A 4 -38.30 8.12 -41.11
C LYS A 4 -37.21 7.23 -40.51
N ASP A 5 -37.39 6.71 -39.29
CA ASP A 5 -36.39 5.91 -38.56
C ASP A 5 -36.86 4.45 -38.31
N SER A 6 -37.20 3.70 -39.36
CA SER A 6 -37.65 2.30 -39.21
C SER A 6 -36.49 1.32 -39.07
N PHE A 7 -35.90 1.20 -37.87
CA PHE A 7 -34.94 0.12 -37.58
C PHE A 7 -35.59 -1.26 -37.73
N LYS A 8 -34.81 -2.26 -38.17
CA LYS A 8 -35.28 -3.65 -38.24
C LYS A 8 -35.48 -4.18 -36.82
N LYS A 9 -36.74 -4.48 -36.49
CA LYS A 9 -37.12 -5.11 -35.23
C LYS A 9 -36.64 -6.56 -35.19
N LEU A 10 -35.90 -6.93 -34.13
CA LEU A 10 -35.38 -8.28 -33.93
C LEU A 10 -36.40 -9.11 -33.13
N ARG A 11 -36.09 -9.46 -31.88
CA ARG A 11 -37.03 -10.12 -30.97
C ARG A 11 -37.62 -9.14 -29.95
N PHE A 12 -38.89 -9.33 -29.64
CA PHE A 12 -39.47 -8.75 -28.43
C PHE A 12 -38.83 -9.45 -27.23
N THR A 13 -38.62 -8.71 -26.14
CA THR A 13 -38.45 -9.36 -24.84
C THR A 13 -39.77 -9.98 -24.32
N GLY A 14 -40.88 -9.74 -25.02
CA GLY A 14 -42.23 -10.09 -24.60
C GLY A 14 -42.90 -11.14 -25.48
N LYS A 15 -42.56 -12.40 -25.28
CA LYS A 15 -43.47 -13.56 -25.27
C LYS A 15 -42.92 -14.59 -24.28
N SER A 16 -43.44 -14.64 -23.06
CA SER A 16 -43.26 -15.72 -22.05
C SER A 16 -41.82 -16.16 -21.66
N CYS A 17 -40.80 -15.60 -22.28
CA CYS A 17 -39.37 -15.90 -22.18
C CYS A 17 -38.61 -14.56 -22.27
N CYS A 18 -37.34 -14.46 -21.85
CA CYS A 18 -36.53 -13.22 -21.69
C CYS A 18 -36.75 -12.45 -20.37
N HIS A 19 -36.99 -13.12 -19.24
CA HIS A 19 -37.26 -12.44 -17.97
C HIS A 19 -36.01 -11.78 -17.39
N ILE A 20 -34.84 -12.42 -17.47
CA ILE A 20 -33.59 -11.85 -16.98
C ILE A 20 -33.18 -10.58 -17.74
N GLU A 21 -33.25 -10.61 -19.07
CA GLU A 21 -32.95 -9.45 -19.91
C GLU A 21 -33.91 -8.30 -19.60
N ARG A 22 -35.22 -8.57 -19.48
CA ARG A 22 -36.21 -7.53 -19.09
C ARG A 22 -35.92 -6.94 -17.73
N TYR A 23 -35.47 -7.76 -16.79
CA TYR A 23 -35.12 -7.29 -15.46
C TYR A 23 -33.92 -6.35 -15.51
N LEU A 24 -32.86 -6.73 -16.24
CA LEU A 24 -31.67 -5.89 -16.43
C LEU A 24 -31.97 -4.60 -17.20
N ILE A 25 -32.74 -4.68 -18.30
CA ILE A 25 -33.18 -3.50 -19.07
C ILE A 25 -34.01 -2.57 -18.19
N ALA A 26 -34.94 -3.10 -17.40
CA ALA A 26 -35.74 -2.27 -16.51
C ALA A 26 -34.89 -1.60 -15.43
N LYS A 27 -33.94 -2.32 -14.81
CA LYS A 27 -33.00 -1.73 -13.83
C LYS A 27 -32.16 -0.61 -14.46
N HIS A 28 -31.59 -0.86 -15.63
CA HIS A 28 -30.87 0.17 -16.39
C HIS A 28 -31.77 1.36 -16.71
N SER A 29 -33.01 1.07 -17.12
CA SER A 29 -33.96 2.10 -17.49
C SER A 29 -34.34 3.04 -16.33
N LEU A 30 -34.10 2.60 -15.09
CA LEU A 30 -34.40 3.34 -13.87
C LEU A 30 -33.17 4.02 -13.27
N GLY A 31 -32.00 3.84 -13.89
CA GLY A 31 -30.71 4.24 -13.31
C GLY A 31 -30.38 3.45 -12.04
N PHE A 32 -30.80 2.18 -11.97
CA PHE A 32 -30.49 1.28 -10.86
C PHE A 32 -29.30 0.36 -11.13
N TYR A 33 -28.89 0.22 -12.39
CA TYR A 33 -27.73 -0.58 -12.77
C TYR A 33 -27.25 -0.13 -14.14
N ASN A 34 -26.07 0.46 -14.22
CA ASN A 34 -25.66 1.23 -15.40
C ASN A 34 -24.93 0.36 -16.43
N ASN A 35 -23.87 -0.34 -16.03
CA ASN A 35 -23.03 -1.06 -16.98
C ASN A 35 -22.05 -2.01 -16.30
N VAL A 36 -21.45 -2.85 -17.13
CA VAL A 36 -20.36 -3.77 -16.82
C VAL A 36 -19.18 -3.40 -17.71
N ALA A 37 -17.95 -3.62 -17.21
CA ALA A 37 -16.74 -3.39 -17.99
C ALA A 37 -15.69 -4.50 -17.81
N VAL A 38 -15.06 -4.87 -18.92
CA VAL A 38 -13.83 -5.67 -18.94
C VAL A 38 -12.75 -4.83 -19.61
N SER A 39 -11.58 -4.76 -18.99
CA SER A 39 -10.44 -4.00 -19.50
C SER A 39 -9.24 -4.91 -19.70
N VAL A 40 -8.61 -4.85 -20.86
CA VAL A 40 -7.46 -5.70 -21.21
C VAL A 40 -6.28 -4.84 -21.66
N PHE A 41 -5.09 -5.22 -21.18
CA PHE A 41 -3.82 -4.58 -21.51
C PHE A 41 -3.20 -5.26 -22.72
N TYR A 42 -3.01 -4.50 -23.80
CA TYR A 42 -2.42 -4.92 -25.06
C TYR A 42 -1.00 -4.35 -25.21
N THR A 43 -0.10 -5.16 -25.75
CA THR A 43 1.27 -4.77 -26.09
C THR A 43 1.59 -5.19 -27.52
N ASN A 44 2.09 -4.26 -28.33
CA ASN A 44 2.61 -4.48 -29.66
C ASN A 44 4.13 -4.59 -29.64
N ARG A 45 4.71 -5.41 -30.52
CA ARG A 45 6.17 -5.46 -30.72
C ARG A 45 6.72 -4.23 -31.43
N SER A 46 5.91 -3.55 -32.24
CA SER A 46 6.29 -2.35 -32.98
C SER A 46 5.42 -1.17 -32.55
N PRO A 47 6.01 -0.07 -32.05
CA PRO A 47 5.23 1.13 -31.73
C PRO A 47 4.46 1.64 -32.94
N LEU A 48 3.24 2.10 -32.71
CA LEU A 48 2.40 2.75 -33.73
C LEU A 48 2.03 4.15 -33.24
N ASP A 49 2.00 5.14 -34.13
CA ASP A 49 1.34 6.40 -33.78
C ASP A 49 -0.17 6.19 -33.59
N VAL A 50 -0.83 7.21 -33.02
CA VAL A 50 -2.26 7.12 -32.68
C VAL A 50 -3.16 6.92 -33.91
N GLN A 51 -2.79 7.46 -35.08
CA GLN A 51 -3.59 7.36 -36.29
C GLN A 51 -3.57 5.91 -36.83
N HIS A 52 -2.38 5.30 -36.84
CA HIS A 52 -2.20 3.89 -37.19
C HIS A 52 -2.88 2.98 -36.18
N LEU A 53 -2.71 3.22 -34.87
CA LEU A 53 -3.40 2.46 -33.82
C LEU A 53 -4.92 2.52 -34.02
N GLN A 54 -5.47 3.71 -34.30
CA GLN A 54 -6.89 3.87 -34.58
C GLN A 54 -7.35 3.04 -35.78
N SER A 55 -6.59 3.06 -36.88
CA SER A 55 -6.90 2.25 -38.07
C SER A 55 -6.95 0.76 -37.73
N PHE A 56 -5.96 0.24 -37.00
CA PHE A 56 -5.92 -1.17 -36.57
C PHE A 56 -7.12 -1.55 -35.71
N ILE A 57 -7.46 -0.72 -34.72
CA ILE A 57 -8.61 -0.95 -33.84
C ILE A 57 -9.91 -0.95 -34.65
N TYR A 58 -10.11 -0.02 -35.59
CA TYR A 58 -11.34 0.05 -36.38
C TYR A 58 -11.49 -1.15 -37.31
N ARG A 59 -10.41 -1.57 -37.98
CA ARG A 59 -10.40 -2.76 -38.83
C ARG A 59 -10.70 -4.03 -38.04
N ALA A 60 -10.09 -4.19 -36.86
CA ALA A 60 -10.38 -5.32 -36.00
C ALA A 60 -11.83 -5.29 -35.49
N LEU A 61 -12.33 -4.13 -35.06
CA LEU A 61 -13.72 -3.98 -34.60
C LEU A 61 -14.75 -4.24 -35.69
N LYS A 62 -14.50 -3.85 -36.95
CA LYS A 62 -15.36 -4.17 -38.09
C LYS A 62 -15.63 -5.67 -38.16
N GLU A 63 -14.59 -6.48 -38.02
CA GLU A 63 -14.67 -7.93 -38.02
C GLU A 63 -15.37 -8.48 -36.76
N VAL A 64 -15.03 -7.96 -35.58
CA VAL A 64 -15.67 -8.38 -34.31
C VAL A 64 -17.18 -8.08 -34.32
N ILE A 65 -17.59 -6.90 -34.80
CA ILE A 65 -18.99 -6.49 -34.91
C ILE A 65 -19.74 -7.34 -35.94
N ALA A 66 -19.09 -7.69 -37.06
CA ALA A 66 -19.65 -8.61 -38.05
C ALA A 66 -19.87 -10.01 -37.46
N ASP A 67 -18.99 -10.44 -36.56
CA ASP A 67 -19.08 -11.75 -35.91
C ASP A 67 -20.16 -11.84 -34.85
N HIS A 68 -20.44 -10.73 -34.15
CA HIS A 68 -21.29 -10.70 -32.94
C HIS A 68 -22.51 -9.79 -33.08
N PRO A 69 -23.70 -10.33 -33.40
CA PRO A 69 -24.94 -9.56 -33.52
C PRO A 69 -25.27 -8.67 -32.32
N ALA A 70 -24.91 -9.09 -31.11
CA ALA A 70 -25.16 -8.32 -29.88
C ALA A 70 -24.45 -6.97 -29.82
N LEU A 71 -23.37 -6.78 -30.58
CA LEU A 71 -22.68 -5.49 -30.67
C LEU A 71 -23.38 -4.52 -31.64
N GLY A 72 -24.34 -5.02 -32.44
CA GLY A 72 -25.06 -4.28 -33.48
C GLY A 72 -26.48 -3.87 -33.13
N VAL A 73 -26.85 -3.84 -31.84
CA VAL A 73 -28.22 -3.59 -31.40
C VAL A 73 -28.39 -2.39 -30.48
N ASN A 74 -29.61 -1.85 -30.48
CA ASN A 74 -30.12 -0.94 -29.47
C ASN A 74 -31.46 -1.48 -28.93
N ILE A 75 -31.97 -0.92 -27.84
CA ILE A 75 -33.25 -1.26 -27.23
C ILE A 75 -34.22 -0.10 -27.42
N LYS A 76 -35.41 -0.38 -27.94
CA LYS A 76 -36.52 0.57 -27.95
C LYS A 76 -37.50 0.23 -26.85
N ASP A 77 -38.20 1.27 -26.37
CA ASP A 77 -39.19 1.19 -25.30
C ASP A 77 -38.62 0.60 -23.99
N ASP A 78 -37.38 0.95 -23.64
CA ASP A 78 -36.69 0.50 -22.42
C ASP A 78 -37.40 0.94 -21.13
N ASP A 79 -38.14 2.05 -21.19
CA ASP A 79 -38.99 2.59 -20.13
C ASP A 79 -40.37 1.91 -20.04
N LYS A 80 -40.74 1.06 -21.01
CA LYS A 80 -42.02 0.36 -21.06
C LYS A 80 -41.91 -1.08 -20.56
N SER A 81 -43.06 -1.71 -20.31
CA SER A 81 -43.12 -3.10 -19.83
C SER A 81 -42.66 -4.16 -20.84
N ARG A 82 -42.52 -3.78 -22.12
CA ARG A 82 -42.23 -4.67 -23.25
C ARG A 82 -41.16 -4.07 -24.18
N PRO A 83 -39.92 -3.89 -23.71
CA PRO A 83 -38.83 -3.43 -24.56
C PRO A 83 -38.54 -4.44 -25.67
N TYR A 84 -37.92 -3.99 -26.74
CA TYR A 84 -37.48 -4.86 -27.83
C TYR A 84 -36.17 -4.41 -28.45
N TYR A 85 -35.41 -5.39 -28.94
CA TYR A 85 -34.16 -5.12 -29.64
C TYR A 85 -34.42 -4.67 -31.07
N VAL A 86 -33.66 -3.69 -31.50
CA VAL A 86 -33.58 -3.23 -32.88
C VAL A 86 -32.16 -3.39 -33.40
N GLN A 87 -32.04 -3.79 -34.66
CA GLN A 87 -30.75 -3.86 -35.35
C GLN A 87 -30.39 -2.48 -35.89
N LEU A 88 -29.19 -2.02 -35.56
CA LEU A 88 -28.61 -0.83 -36.17
C LEU A 88 -28.10 -1.20 -37.57
N PRO A 89 -28.32 -0.39 -38.62
CA PRO A 89 -27.80 -0.70 -39.95
C PRO A 89 -26.27 -0.55 -39.99
N THR A 90 -25.74 0.46 -39.32
CA THR A 90 -24.33 0.81 -39.25
C THR A 90 -23.98 1.34 -37.86
N ILE A 91 -22.70 1.25 -37.48
CA ILE A 91 -22.14 1.88 -36.29
C ILE A 91 -21.06 2.86 -36.72
N ASP A 92 -21.06 4.04 -36.11
CA ASP A 92 -20.00 5.03 -36.26
C ASP A 92 -18.96 4.85 -35.14
N LEU A 93 -17.83 4.21 -35.47
CA LEU A 93 -16.74 3.94 -34.54
C LEU A 93 -16.06 5.21 -34.05
N SER A 94 -16.14 6.32 -34.78
CA SER A 94 -15.59 7.61 -34.34
C SER A 94 -16.32 8.19 -33.13
N LYS A 95 -17.56 7.76 -32.89
CA LYS A 95 -18.36 8.12 -31.71
C LYS A 95 -18.35 7.07 -30.61
N THR A 96 -18.19 5.80 -31.01
CA THR A 96 -18.29 4.65 -30.11
C THR A 96 -16.95 4.31 -29.44
N VAL A 97 -15.84 4.66 -30.08
CA VAL A 97 -14.48 4.40 -29.61
C VAL A 97 -13.81 5.73 -29.26
N THR A 98 -13.29 5.85 -28.04
CA THR A 98 -12.59 7.04 -27.58
C THR A 98 -11.13 6.72 -27.31
N PHE A 99 -10.22 7.47 -27.92
CA PHE A 99 -8.78 7.39 -27.67
C PHE A 99 -8.40 8.42 -26.62
N ILE A 100 -7.78 7.96 -25.52
CA ILE A 100 -7.43 8.78 -24.36
C ILE A 100 -5.90 8.72 -24.21
N PRO A 101 -5.18 9.84 -24.43
CA PRO A 101 -3.75 9.88 -24.20
C PRO A 101 -3.48 9.82 -22.69
N SER A 102 -2.53 8.97 -22.28
CA SER A 102 -2.05 8.87 -20.91
C SER A 102 -0.53 8.90 -20.88
N VAL A 103 0.05 9.76 -20.03
CA VAL A 103 1.50 9.88 -19.84
C VAL A 103 2.09 8.64 -19.17
N ALA A 104 1.26 7.89 -18.43
CA ALA A 104 1.58 6.58 -17.89
C ALA A 104 0.48 5.61 -18.31
N ILE A 105 0.71 4.80 -19.34
CA ILE A 105 -0.06 3.56 -19.45
C ILE A 105 0.39 2.68 -18.30
N PRO A 106 -0.52 2.12 -17.50
CA PRO A 106 -0.13 1.42 -16.29
C PRO A 106 0.86 0.29 -16.64
N ASN A 107 2.13 0.48 -16.26
CA ASN A 107 3.04 -0.63 -16.16
C ASN A 107 2.55 -1.48 -14.97
N PRO A 108 2.60 -2.82 -15.03
CA PRO A 108 2.30 -3.70 -13.92
C PRO A 108 2.79 -3.34 -12.51
N LEU A 109 3.77 -2.43 -12.38
CA LEU A 109 4.41 -2.00 -11.14
C LEU A 109 4.10 -0.54 -10.72
N ASP A 110 3.25 0.17 -11.46
CA ASP A 110 2.93 1.60 -11.22
C ASP A 110 1.61 1.76 -10.41
N PRO A 111 1.67 2.13 -9.12
CA PRO A 111 0.48 2.35 -8.29
C PRO A 111 -0.42 3.49 -8.78
N GLU A 112 0.16 4.51 -9.44
CA GLU A 112 -0.58 5.69 -9.91
C GLU A 112 -1.39 5.36 -11.17
N GLY A 113 -0.81 4.56 -12.08
CA GLY A 113 -1.53 4.01 -13.23
C GLY A 113 -2.74 3.14 -12.86
N VAL A 114 -2.68 2.37 -11.76
CA VAL A 114 -3.84 1.61 -11.27
C VAL A 114 -4.96 2.55 -10.81
N LYS A 115 -4.61 3.59 -10.04
CA LYS A 115 -5.55 4.59 -9.56
C LYS A 115 -6.26 5.32 -10.71
N ASN A 116 -5.53 5.66 -11.77
CA ASN A 116 -6.11 6.34 -12.94
C ASN A 116 -7.10 5.46 -13.71
N LEU A 117 -6.81 4.17 -13.88
CA LEU A 117 -7.76 3.23 -14.50
C LEU A 117 -9.01 3.04 -13.62
N ASP A 118 -8.84 2.95 -12.30
CA ASP A 118 -9.96 2.84 -11.37
C ASP A 118 -10.88 4.07 -11.43
N LEU A 119 -10.30 5.28 -11.49
CA LEU A 119 -11.08 6.51 -11.65
C LEU A 119 -11.82 6.57 -12.99
N LEU A 120 -11.19 6.10 -14.08
CA LEU A 120 -11.84 6.00 -15.38
C LEU A 120 -13.02 5.03 -15.33
N LEU A 121 -12.84 3.84 -14.75
CA LEU A 121 -13.90 2.84 -14.61
C LEU A 121 -15.01 3.32 -13.67
N GLU A 122 -14.69 3.99 -12.57
CA GLU A 122 -15.65 4.66 -11.68
C GLU A 122 -16.51 5.66 -12.48
N GLU A 123 -15.87 6.52 -13.28
CA GLU A 123 -16.57 7.47 -14.13
C GLU A 123 -17.50 6.74 -15.12
N GLN A 124 -17.00 5.69 -15.79
CA GLN A 124 -17.80 4.93 -16.74
C GLN A 124 -18.99 4.22 -16.07
N HIS A 125 -18.83 3.68 -14.86
CA HIS A 125 -19.90 3.05 -14.09
C HIS A 125 -21.00 4.04 -13.65
N ASN A 126 -20.71 5.34 -13.68
CA ASN A 126 -21.70 6.40 -13.44
C ASN A 126 -22.34 6.95 -14.73
N ARG A 127 -21.89 6.53 -15.91
CA ARG A 127 -22.45 6.95 -17.21
C ARG A 127 -23.45 5.92 -17.75
N ASN A 128 -24.71 6.32 -17.85
CA ASN A 128 -25.82 5.48 -18.30
C ASN A 128 -25.95 5.50 -19.84
N PHE A 129 -26.37 4.39 -20.46
CA PHE A 129 -26.54 4.33 -21.92
C PHE A 129 -27.77 5.09 -22.44
N LYS A 130 -28.66 5.54 -21.57
CA LYS A 130 -29.81 6.39 -21.95
C LYS A 130 -29.43 7.75 -22.50
N ASP A 131 -28.27 8.26 -22.08
CA ASP A 131 -27.82 9.60 -22.46
C ASP A 131 -27.22 9.60 -23.88
N GLN A 132 -27.11 8.43 -24.52
CA GLN A 132 -26.62 8.27 -25.88
C GLN A 132 -27.72 8.42 -26.93
N ALA A 133 -27.32 8.69 -28.17
CA ALA A 133 -28.29 8.82 -29.26
C ALA A 133 -28.91 7.45 -29.56
N SER A 134 -30.18 7.44 -29.98
CA SER A 134 -30.90 6.18 -30.23
C SER A 134 -30.39 5.37 -31.44
N GLN A 135 -29.38 5.88 -32.13
CA GLN A 135 -28.67 5.24 -33.25
C GLN A 135 -27.31 4.65 -32.82
N ASP A 136 -26.89 4.88 -31.58
CA ASP A 136 -25.61 4.39 -31.05
C ASP A 136 -25.77 2.96 -30.49
N PRO A 137 -24.70 2.16 -30.47
CA PRO A 137 -24.76 0.83 -29.88
C PRO A 137 -24.76 0.86 -28.35
N LEU A 138 -25.19 -0.23 -27.71
CA LEU A 138 -25.24 -0.36 -26.24
C LEU A 138 -23.89 -0.74 -25.59
N TRP A 139 -22.80 -0.30 -26.21
CA TRP A 139 -21.44 -0.46 -25.72
C TRP A 139 -20.57 0.71 -26.18
N ARG A 140 -19.44 0.90 -25.50
CA ARG A 140 -18.40 1.87 -25.85
C ARG A 140 -17.05 1.30 -25.51
N LEU A 141 -16.02 1.71 -26.26
CA LEU A 141 -14.66 1.24 -26.07
C LEU A 141 -13.74 2.43 -25.82
N LEU A 142 -13.04 2.41 -24.69
CA LEU A 142 -12.04 3.44 -24.37
C LEU A 142 -10.66 2.83 -24.59
N ILE A 143 -9.86 3.45 -25.45
CA ILE A 143 -8.49 3.07 -25.74
C ILE A 143 -7.57 4.05 -25.02
N VAL A 144 -7.03 3.64 -23.88
CA VAL A 144 -6.03 4.42 -23.14
C VAL A 144 -4.66 4.11 -23.74
N HIS A 145 -3.98 5.10 -24.31
CA HIS A 145 -2.78 4.92 -25.13
C HIS A 145 -1.66 5.93 -24.79
N GLU A 146 -0.44 5.69 -25.26
CA GLU A 146 0.72 6.57 -25.02
C GLU A 146 0.63 7.79 -25.94
N PRO A 147 1.10 8.99 -25.53
CA PRO A 147 0.75 10.23 -26.22
C PRO A 147 1.41 10.42 -27.59
N VAL A 148 2.52 9.73 -27.88
CA VAL A 148 3.34 9.95 -29.09
C VAL A 148 3.34 8.69 -29.97
N GLU A 149 3.99 7.64 -29.52
CA GLU A 149 3.96 6.31 -30.14
C GLU A 149 3.51 5.31 -29.09
N SER A 150 2.52 4.50 -29.43
CA SER A 150 1.92 3.50 -28.55
C SER A 150 2.44 2.13 -28.92
N SER A 151 3.35 1.63 -28.08
CA SER A 151 3.67 0.20 -28.03
C SER A 151 2.66 -0.56 -27.17
N ARG A 152 1.87 0.15 -26.35
CA ARG A 152 0.92 -0.42 -25.41
C ARG A 152 -0.40 0.35 -25.44
N PHE A 153 -1.50 -0.33 -25.11
CA PHE A 153 -2.78 0.33 -24.84
C PHE A 153 -3.64 -0.49 -23.88
N VAL A 154 -4.58 0.16 -23.19
CA VAL A 154 -5.64 -0.51 -22.42
C VAL A 154 -6.96 -0.31 -23.17
N ALA A 155 -7.62 -1.41 -23.49
CA ALA A 155 -8.95 -1.37 -24.08
C ALA A 155 -9.99 -1.63 -23.00
N CYS A 156 -10.78 -0.62 -22.65
CA CYS A 156 -11.84 -0.72 -21.65
C CYS A 156 -13.18 -0.88 -22.37
N PHE A 157 -13.68 -2.11 -22.45
CA PHE A 157 -14.96 -2.43 -23.08
C PHE A 157 -16.09 -2.31 -22.06
N VAL A 158 -16.90 -1.26 -22.19
CA VAL A 158 -18.02 -0.95 -21.28
C VAL A 158 -19.34 -1.20 -22.01
N TYR A 159 -20.25 -1.96 -21.40
CA TYR A 159 -21.45 -2.43 -22.08
C TYR A 159 -22.68 -2.53 -21.17
N HIS A 160 -23.86 -2.47 -21.81
CA HIS A 160 -25.14 -2.67 -21.16
C HIS A 160 -25.35 -4.16 -20.86
N HIS A 161 -25.61 -4.53 -19.60
CA HIS A 161 -25.68 -5.94 -19.19
C HIS A 161 -26.84 -6.74 -19.85
N GLY A 162 -27.85 -6.04 -20.37
CA GLY A 162 -28.90 -6.66 -21.18
C GLY A 162 -28.44 -7.32 -22.48
N ILE A 163 -27.27 -6.94 -23.04
CA ILE A 163 -26.74 -7.53 -24.28
C ILE A 163 -25.53 -8.46 -24.07
N CYS A 164 -24.83 -8.30 -22.95
CA CYS A 164 -23.60 -9.03 -22.63
C CYS A 164 -23.55 -9.33 -21.12
N ASP A 165 -23.11 -10.52 -20.74
CA ASP A 165 -22.70 -10.85 -19.38
C ASP A 165 -21.18 -10.71 -19.16
N GLY A 166 -20.72 -10.90 -17.93
CA GLY A 166 -19.30 -10.76 -17.59
C GLY A 166 -18.37 -11.64 -18.43
N THR A 167 -18.76 -12.89 -18.70
CA THR A 167 -18.00 -13.81 -19.57
C THR A 167 -17.96 -13.34 -21.02
N SER A 168 -19.04 -12.72 -21.51
CA SER A 168 -19.09 -12.14 -22.85
C SER A 168 -18.06 -11.01 -23.04
N GLY A 169 -17.70 -10.29 -21.97
CA GLY A 169 -16.62 -9.31 -22.01
C GLY A 169 -15.25 -9.95 -22.32
N LEU A 170 -14.96 -11.15 -21.80
CA LEU A 170 -13.74 -11.88 -22.14
C LEU A 170 -13.76 -12.34 -23.60
N VAL A 171 -14.91 -12.84 -24.08
CA VAL A 171 -15.10 -13.26 -25.47
C VAL A 171 -14.84 -12.11 -26.44
N PHE A 172 -15.35 -10.92 -26.14
CA PHE A 172 -15.07 -9.72 -26.93
C PHE A 172 -13.56 -9.47 -27.07
N HIS A 173 -12.81 -9.48 -25.97
CA HIS A 173 -11.37 -9.24 -26.00
C HIS A 173 -10.58 -10.35 -26.66
N GLN A 174 -11.01 -11.61 -26.56
CA GLN A 174 -10.42 -12.75 -27.27
C GLN A 174 -10.58 -12.59 -28.79
N HIS A 175 -11.77 -12.19 -29.26
CA HIS A 175 -12.01 -11.91 -30.67
C HIS A 175 -11.22 -10.68 -31.14
N LEU A 176 -11.21 -9.59 -30.37
CA LEU A 176 -10.44 -8.39 -30.69
C LEU A 176 -8.94 -8.71 -30.83
N HIS A 177 -8.38 -9.47 -29.89
CA HIS A 177 -6.98 -9.91 -29.93
C HIS A 177 -6.67 -10.80 -31.15
N ARG A 178 -7.56 -11.74 -31.48
CA ARG A 178 -7.42 -12.57 -32.69
C ARG A 178 -7.47 -11.74 -33.97
N LYS A 179 -8.43 -10.82 -34.09
CA LYS A 179 -8.60 -9.99 -35.29
C LYS A 179 -7.46 -8.98 -35.45
N LEU A 180 -6.93 -8.42 -34.37
CA LEU A 180 -5.74 -7.55 -34.42
C LEU A 180 -4.52 -8.29 -34.99
N ASN A 181 -4.29 -9.55 -34.60
CA ASN A 181 -3.19 -10.36 -35.11
C ASN A 181 -3.39 -10.88 -36.55
N GLN A 182 -4.58 -10.76 -37.12
CA GLN A 182 -4.86 -11.11 -38.52
C GLN A 182 -4.59 -9.96 -39.50
N ILE A 183 -4.35 -8.74 -39.00
CA ILE A 183 -4.04 -7.58 -39.83
C ILE A 183 -2.53 -7.56 -40.13
N PRO A 184 -2.09 -7.65 -41.40
CA PRO A 184 -0.67 -7.65 -41.74
C PRO A 184 0.01 -6.32 -41.36
N ILE A 185 1.23 -6.38 -40.82
CA ILE A 185 2.01 -5.19 -40.46
C ILE A 185 2.36 -4.34 -41.70
N SER A 186 2.43 -4.93 -42.90
CA SER A 186 2.67 -4.20 -44.15
C SER A 186 1.51 -3.32 -44.62
N ASP A 187 0.39 -3.35 -43.90
CA ASP A 187 -0.89 -2.72 -44.28
C ASP A 187 -1.20 -1.48 -43.41
N THR A 188 -0.15 -0.86 -42.83
CA THR A 188 -0.22 0.33 -41.97
C THR A 188 -0.81 1.54 -42.67
N ASP A 189 -0.54 1.70 -43.97
CA ASP A 189 -0.95 2.90 -44.74
C ASP A 189 -2.43 2.87 -45.16
N GLN A 190 -3.17 1.80 -44.86
CA GLN A 190 -4.57 1.66 -45.24
C GLN A 190 -5.49 2.32 -44.21
N GLU A 191 -6.17 3.40 -44.60
CA GLU A 191 -7.18 4.06 -43.76
C GLU A 191 -8.38 3.13 -43.50
N ALA A 192 -8.89 3.14 -42.27
CA ALA A 192 -10.04 2.36 -41.87
C ALA A 192 -11.34 3.17 -41.98
N ASP A 193 -12.39 2.56 -42.55
CA ASP A 193 -13.74 3.13 -42.52
C ASP A 193 -14.24 3.25 -41.07
N ALA A 194 -14.55 4.46 -40.62
CA ALA A 194 -15.14 4.70 -39.30
C ALA A 194 -16.61 4.19 -39.22
N ILE A 195 -17.31 4.11 -40.35
CA ILE A 195 -18.70 3.64 -40.41
C ILE A 195 -18.71 2.17 -40.84
N VAL A 196 -19.13 1.29 -39.94
CA VAL A 196 -19.13 -0.17 -40.16
C VAL A 196 -20.54 -0.73 -40.20
N ALA A 197 -20.80 -1.69 -41.08
CA ALA A 197 -22.08 -2.41 -41.11
C ALA A 197 -22.18 -3.38 -39.91
N THR A 198 -23.40 -3.58 -39.39
CA THR A 198 -23.62 -4.56 -38.32
C THR A 198 -23.74 -5.99 -38.85
N SER A 199 -23.61 -6.98 -37.96
CA SER A 199 -23.71 -8.40 -38.31
C SER A 199 -24.99 -8.75 -39.07
N SER A 200 -24.85 -9.53 -40.14
CA SER A 200 -25.98 -10.16 -40.83
C SER A 200 -26.44 -11.47 -40.18
N LYS A 201 -25.70 -11.98 -39.19
CA LYS A 201 -26.03 -13.23 -38.47
C LYS A 201 -27.29 -13.05 -37.62
N ALA A 202 -27.94 -14.17 -37.28
CA ALA A 202 -29.12 -14.16 -36.44
C ALA A 202 -28.79 -13.71 -35.00
N PHE A 203 -29.63 -12.84 -34.43
CA PHE A 203 -29.49 -12.43 -33.04
C PHE A 203 -29.85 -13.58 -32.09
N LEU A 204 -28.98 -13.86 -31.11
CA LEU A 204 -29.10 -15.05 -30.27
C LEU A 204 -30.34 -15.02 -29.36
N PRO A 205 -30.94 -16.19 -29.04
CA PRO A 205 -32.11 -16.28 -28.18
C PRO A 205 -31.80 -15.93 -26.71
N ALA A 206 -32.83 -15.62 -25.93
CA ALA A 206 -32.66 -15.39 -24.49
C ALA A 206 -32.44 -16.70 -23.71
N LEU A 207 -31.95 -16.57 -22.48
CA LEU A 207 -31.74 -17.70 -21.57
C LEU A 207 -32.97 -18.63 -21.48
N GLU A 208 -34.16 -18.07 -21.29
CA GLU A 208 -35.38 -18.85 -21.10
C GLU A 208 -35.90 -19.52 -22.38
N ASP A 209 -35.40 -19.13 -23.55
CA ASP A 209 -35.65 -19.83 -24.81
C ASP A 209 -34.68 -21.01 -25.02
N LEU A 210 -33.48 -20.91 -24.44
CA LEU A 210 -32.42 -21.92 -24.57
C LEU A 210 -32.47 -22.98 -23.48
N HIS A 211 -33.04 -22.64 -22.31
CA HIS A 211 -33.09 -23.54 -21.16
C HIS A 211 -34.43 -23.46 -20.41
N PRO A 212 -35.07 -24.60 -20.06
CA PRO A 212 -36.44 -24.63 -19.53
C PRO A 212 -36.59 -24.12 -18.08
N LEU A 213 -35.49 -24.03 -17.32
CA LEU A 213 -35.43 -23.55 -15.93
C LEU A 213 -36.59 -24.10 -15.04
N PRO A 214 -36.63 -25.43 -14.82
CA PRO A 214 -37.78 -26.09 -14.20
C PRO A 214 -37.97 -25.68 -12.74
N LEU A 215 -39.24 -25.50 -12.33
CA LEU A 215 -39.63 -25.18 -10.96
C LEU A 215 -40.38 -26.33 -10.30
N SER A 216 -39.95 -26.72 -9.10
CA SER A 216 -40.72 -27.64 -8.26
C SER A 216 -41.82 -26.91 -7.48
N THR A 217 -42.96 -27.59 -7.26
CA THR A 217 -44.07 -27.05 -6.45
C THR A 217 -43.64 -26.69 -5.03
N ARG A 218 -42.76 -27.51 -4.43
CA ARG A 218 -42.17 -27.26 -3.10
C ARG A 218 -41.35 -25.96 -3.08
N PHE A 219 -40.53 -25.72 -4.10
CA PHE A 219 -39.74 -24.49 -4.20
C PHE A 219 -40.62 -23.26 -4.37
N LEU A 220 -41.62 -23.33 -5.25
CA LEU A 220 -42.56 -22.23 -5.46
C LEU A 220 -43.36 -21.91 -4.18
N LEU A 221 -43.87 -22.93 -3.49
CA LEU A 221 -44.57 -22.75 -2.22
C LEU A 221 -43.64 -22.13 -1.16
N LYS A 222 -42.38 -22.56 -1.09
CA LYS A 222 -41.37 -21.97 -0.18
C LYS A 222 -41.08 -20.50 -0.52
N ALA A 223 -40.99 -20.15 -1.79
CA ALA A 223 -40.80 -18.76 -2.22
C ALA A 223 -41.98 -17.86 -1.82
N ILE A 224 -43.21 -18.32 -2.05
CA ILE A 224 -44.46 -17.61 -1.68
C ILE A 224 -44.61 -17.51 -0.15
N LEU A 225 -44.37 -18.61 0.57
CA LEU A 225 -44.39 -18.62 2.04
C LEU A 225 -43.33 -17.68 2.62
N LYS A 226 -42.14 -17.59 2.02
CA LYS A 226 -41.09 -16.65 2.46
C LYS A 226 -41.52 -15.18 2.24
N GLU A 227 -42.35 -14.90 1.25
CA GLU A 227 -42.89 -13.55 1.00
C GLU A 227 -44.04 -13.18 1.96
N HIS A 228 -44.82 -14.16 2.43
CA HIS A 228 -45.98 -13.94 3.31
C HIS A 228 -45.77 -14.23 4.82
N LEU A 229 -44.86 -15.13 5.20
CA LEU A 229 -44.63 -15.55 6.60
C LEU A 229 -43.42 -14.88 7.26
N VAL A 230 -42.61 -14.10 6.53
CA VAL A 230 -41.51 -13.35 7.13
C VAL A 230 -42.06 -12.08 7.79
N SER A 231 -42.87 -12.29 8.85
CA SER A 231 -43.14 -11.27 9.86
C SER A 231 -41.88 -11.15 10.72
N GLU A 232 -41.10 -10.10 10.50
CA GLU A 232 -40.26 -9.31 11.43
C GLU A 232 -39.44 -9.94 12.59
N LYS A 233 -39.47 -11.26 12.84
CA LYS A 233 -38.85 -11.88 14.02
C LYS A 233 -37.66 -12.80 13.72
N SER A 234 -37.39 -13.17 12.47
CA SER A 234 -36.25 -14.06 12.12
C SER A 234 -35.10 -13.38 11.34
N LYS A 235 -35.11 -12.05 11.20
CA LYS A 235 -34.07 -11.26 10.50
C LYS A 235 -33.19 -10.44 11.45
N ARG A 236 -33.26 -10.70 12.76
CA ARG A 236 -32.43 -9.96 13.69
C ARG A 236 -30.99 -10.43 13.47
N HIS A 237 -30.13 -9.49 13.08
CA HIS A 237 -28.67 -9.60 12.95
C HIS A 237 -28.06 -9.97 11.56
N ILE A 238 -28.72 -9.76 10.40
CA ILE A 238 -28.01 -9.75 9.09
C ILE A 238 -27.73 -8.30 8.67
N TRP A 239 -26.48 -7.96 8.34
CA TRP A 239 -26.15 -6.64 7.79
C TRP A 239 -26.35 -6.61 6.27
N THR A 240 -27.12 -5.65 5.76
CA THR A 240 -27.32 -5.46 4.31
C THR A 240 -27.25 -3.98 3.88
N ALA A 241 -26.46 -3.17 4.60
CA ALA A 241 -26.32 -1.72 4.40
C ALA A 241 -27.65 -0.93 4.46
N ALA A 242 -27.62 0.34 4.04
CA ALA A 242 -28.82 1.17 4.04
C ALA A 242 -29.92 0.64 3.09
N PRO A 243 -31.22 0.81 3.44
CA PRO A 243 -32.34 0.39 2.60
C PRO A 243 -32.27 0.93 1.17
N ILE A 244 -32.93 0.23 0.26
CA ILE A 244 -32.98 0.59 -1.16
C ILE A 244 -33.60 1.98 -1.31
N THR A 245 -32.90 2.90 -1.96
CA THR A 245 -33.32 4.30 -2.10
C THR A 245 -33.72 4.65 -3.54
N SER A 246 -34.60 5.64 -3.66
CA SER A 246 -34.91 6.31 -4.93
C SER A 246 -34.19 7.65 -5.08
N ASP A 247 -33.39 8.07 -4.10
CA ASP A 247 -32.62 9.30 -4.14
C ASP A 247 -31.45 9.17 -5.14
N PRO A 248 -31.42 9.95 -6.24
CA PRO A 248 -30.33 9.90 -7.21
C PRO A 248 -28.96 10.30 -6.63
N SER A 249 -28.92 11.15 -5.60
CA SER A 249 -27.64 11.59 -5.00
C SER A 249 -26.89 10.46 -4.30
N LYS A 250 -27.61 9.41 -3.89
CA LYS A 250 -27.08 8.20 -3.22
C LYS A 250 -26.89 7.02 -4.19
N ARG A 251 -26.84 7.28 -5.50
CA ARG A 251 -26.65 6.26 -6.54
C ARG A 251 -25.29 6.33 -7.22
N ARG A 252 -24.40 7.20 -6.74
CA ARG A 252 -23.06 7.32 -7.27
C ARG A 252 -22.27 6.05 -6.95
N CYS A 253 -21.82 5.37 -7.99
CA CYS A 253 -20.96 4.20 -7.87
C CYS A 253 -19.53 4.66 -7.59
N ARG A 254 -18.89 4.10 -6.57
CA ARG A 254 -17.44 4.19 -6.33
C ARG A 254 -16.81 2.88 -6.79
N TYR A 255 -15.55 2.93 -7.22
CA TYR A 255 -14.85 1.74 -7.69
C TYR A 255 -13.36 1.78 -7.32
N ARG A 256 -12.85 0.67 -6.82
CA ARG A 256 -11.42 0.45 -6.56
C ARG A 256 -11.05 -0.99 -6.88
N SER A 257 -9.80 -1.23 -7.25
CA SER A 257 -9.30 -2.57 -7.51
C SER A 257 -7.99 -2.88 -6.80
N VAL A 258 -7.84 -4.16 -6.45
CA VAL A 258 -6.60 -4.71 -5.89
C VAL A 258 -6.07 -5.77 -6.83
N ARG A 259 -4.74 -5.86 -6.91
CA ARG A 259 -4.05 -6.78 -7.79
C ARG A 259 -3.13 -7.69 -6.98
N PHE A 260 -3.20 -8.98 -7.27
CA PHE A 260 -2.25 -9.97 -6.76
C PHE A 260 -1.33 -10.44 -7.88
N SER A 261 -0.03 -10.53 -7.59
CA SER A 261 0.98 -11.02 -8.53
C SER A 261 0.69 -12.46 -8.99
N GLN A 262 1.30 -12.88 -10.09
CA GLN A 262 1.23 -14.28 -10.55
C GLN A 262 1.66 -15.27 -9.46
N GLU A 263 2.71 -14.91 -8.72
CA GLU A 263 3.21 -15.68 -7.59
C GLU A 263 2.15 -15.82 -6.48
N THR A 264 1.59 -14.70 -6.01
CA THR A 264 0.56 -14.70 -4.96
C THR A 264 -0.69 -15.45 -5.42
N THR A 265 -1.10 -15.26 -6.67
CA THR A 265 -2.24 -15.96 -7.27
C THR A 265 -2.01 -17.47 -7.30
N SER A 266 -0.79 -17.91 -7.67
CA SER A 266 -0.41 -19.32 -7.72
C SER A 266 -0.38 -19.96 -6.32
N GLN A 267 0.14 -19.24 -5.32
CA GLN A 267 0.15 -19.67 -3.93
C GLN A 267 -1.27 -19.83 -3.37
N LEU A 268 -2.17 -18.86 -3.63
CA LEU A 268 -3.58 -18.95 -3.20
C LEU A 268 -4.29 -20.14 -3.87
N LEU A 269 -4.04 -20.39 -5.16
CA LEU A 269 -4.56 -21.56 -5.86
C LEU A 269 -4.03 -22.86 -5.26
N ALA A 270 -2.75 -22.92 -4.90
CA ALA A 270 -2.14 -24.08 -4.24
C ALA A 270 -2.78 -24.33 -2.86
N ALA A 271 -2.98 -23.29 -2.05
CA ALA A 271 -3.67 -23.38 -0.77
C ALA A 271 -5.13 -23.87 -0.94
N CYS A 272 -5.86 -23.33 -1.92
CA CYS A 272 -7.21 -23.79 -2.23
C CYS A 272 -7.25 -25.28 -2.60
N ARG A 273 -6.27 -25.76 -3.38
CA ARG A 273 -6.16 -27.18 -3.76
C ARG A 273 -5.85 -28.06 -2.54
N ALA A 274 -4.87 -27.66 -1.73
CA ALA A 274 -4.51 -28.37 -0.50
C ALA A 274 -5.70 -28.50 0.47
N GLN A 275 -6.53 -27.45 0.53
CA GLN A 275 -7.72 -27.39 1.39
C GLN A 275 -9.01 -27.91 0.73
N SER A 276 -8.90 -28.51 -0.46
CA SER A 276 -10.02 -29.06 -1.24
C SER A 276 -11.14 -28.06 -1.56
N THR A 277 -10.84 -26.76 -1.64
CA THR A 277 -11.79 -25.68 -1.97
C THR A 277 -11.58 -25.12 -3.39
N SER A 278 -12.17 -23.97 -3.72
CA SER A 278 -12.01 -23.23 -4.99
C SER A 278 -11.63 -21.78 -4.72
N LEU A 279 -11.03 -21.10 -5.71
CA LEU A 279 -10.62 -19.69 -5.59
C LEU A 279 -11.81 -18.78 -5.23
N THR A 280 -12.94 -18.92 -5.94
CA THR A 280 -14.15 -18.14 -5.67
C THR A 280 -14.64 -18.34 -4.23
N ALA A 281 -14.66 -19.59 -3.76
CA ALA A 281 -15.12 -19.90 -2.41
C ALA A 281 -14.18 -19.33 -1.33
N ALA A 282 -12.86 -19.43 -1.54
CA ALA A 282 -11.88 -18.85 -0.63
C ALA A 282 -12.01 -17.33 -0.57
N VAL A 283 -12.00 -16.64 -1.72
CA VAL A 283 -12.14 -15.16 -1.77
C VAL A 283 -13.45 -14.71 -1.15
N GLN A 284 -14.57 -15.39 -1.41
CA GLN A 284 -15.86 -15.06 -0.82
C GLN A 284 -15.82 -15.14 0.72
N THR A 285 -15.23 -16.20 1.28
CA THR A 285 -15.13 -16.38 2.73
C THR A 285 -14.17 -15.36 3.36
N ILE A 286 -13.05 -15.06 2.70
CA ILE A 286 -12.09 -14.03 3.16
C ILE A 286 -12.78 -12.66 3.17
N PHE A 287 -13.47 -12.29 2.09
CA PHE A 287 -14.16 -11.00 2.02
C PHE A 287 -15.31 -10.90 3.02
N ALA A 288 -16.09 -11.96 3.23
CA ALA A 288 -17.13 -11.99 4.26
C ALA A 288 -16.53 -11.76 5.66
N SER A 289 -15.42 -12.44 5.97
CA SER A 289 -14.73 -12.28 7.27
C SER A 289 -14.16 -10.86 7.41
N SER A 290 -13.54 -10.35 6.35
CA SER A 290 -12.92 -9.02 6.32
C SER A 290 -13.94 -7.88 6.40
N LEU A 291 -15.13 -8.06 5.84
CA LEU A 291 -16.22 -7.09 5.96
C LEU A 291 -16.84 -7.14 7.37
N PHE A 292 -17.00 -8.34 7.94
CA PHE A 292 -17.73 -8.51 9.20
C PHE A 292 -17.03 -7.88 10.42
N VAL A 293 -15.69 -7.86 10.44
CA VAL A 293 -14.93 -7.25 11.56
C VAL A 293 -15.18 -5.74 11.70
N HIS A 294 -15.55 -5.07 10.59
CA HIS A 294 -15.84 -3.62 10.56
C HIS A 294 -17.32 -3.30 10.80
N LEU A 295 -18.13 -4.31 11.18
CA LEU A 295 -19.55 -4.14 11.43
C LEU A 295 -19.86 -4.25 12.94
N PRO A 296 -20.86 -3.51 13.46
CA PRO A 296 -21.23 -3.61 14.87
C PRO A 296 -21.77 -5.00 15.23
N SER A 297 -21.02 -5.84 15.94
CA SER A 297 -21.47 -7.20 16.36
C SER A 297 -22.69 -7.20 17.25
N SER A 298 -22.85 -6.16 18.05
CA SER A 298 -24.03 -5.97 18.90
C SER A 298 -25.32 -5.90 18.08
N GLN A 299 -25.21 -5.59 16.78
CA GLN A 299 -26.34 -5.45 15.85
C GLN A 299 -26.39 -6.55 14.79
N PHE A 300 -25.26 -7.17 14.44
CA PHE A 300 -25.15 -8.12 13.33
C PHE A 300 -24.32 -9.37 13.68
N SER A 301 -24.72 -10.53 13.18
CA SER A 301 -24.11 -11.86 13.41
C SER A 301 -23.94 -12.66 12.11
N SER A 302 -24.39 -12.14 10.97
CA SER A 302 -24.21 -12.82 9.68
C SER A 302 -24.20 -11.87 8.49
N LEU A 303 -23.58 -12.35 7.42
CA LEU A 303 -23.57 -11.72 6.10
C LEU A 303 -24.18 -12.67 5.06
N TYR A 304 -24.87 -12.09 4.09
CA TYR A 304 -25.52 -12.85 3.03
C TYR A 304 -24.88 -12.50 1.68
N CYS A 305 -24.36 -13.50 0.99
CA CYS A 305 -23.71 -13.34 -0.30
C CYS A 305 -24.63 -13.81 -1.44
N ASP A 306 -24.74 -12.99 -2.49
CA ASP A 306 -25.25 -13.40 -3.80
C ASP A 306 -24.08 -13.70 -4.73
N GLY A 307 -24.07 -14.85 -5.38
CA GLY A 307 -22.93 -15.29 -6.18
C GLY A 307 -23.31 -15.53 -7.63
N ALA A 308 -22.76 -14.73 -8.55
CA ALA A 308 -23.06 -14.84 -9.96
C ALA A 308 -22.36 -16.04 -10.61
N MET A 309 -23.05 -16.70 -11.55
CA MET A 309 -22.56 -17.86 -12.27
C MET A 309 -22.98 -17.82 -13.74
N SER A 310 -22.04 -18.12 -14.64
CA SER A 310 -22.36 -18.29 -16.07
C SER A 310 -23.18 -19.56 -16.29
N PHE A 311 -24.26 -19.41 -17.05
CA PHE A 311 -25.19 -20.48 -17.41
C PHE A 311 -24.83 -21.19 -18.71
N THR A 312 -23.87 -20.64 -19.46
CA THR A 312 -23.41 -21.10 -20.79
C THR A 312 -23.19 -22.61 -20.88
N ARG A 313 -22.69 -23.26 -19.82
CA ARG A 313 -22.40 -24.71 -19.79
C ARG A 313 -23.60 -25.63 -20.01
N TRP A 314 -24.83 -25.13 -19.82
CA TRP A 314 -26.07 -25.92 -19.98
C TRP A 314 -26.86 -25.53 -21.23
N LEU A 315 -26.32 -24.64 -22.05
CA LEU A 315 -27.00 -24.19 -23.25
C LEU A 315 -26.69 -25.12 -24.44
N PRO A 316 -27.57 -25.19 -25.45
CA PRO A 316 -27.34 -25.99 -26.65
C PRO A 316 -26.10 -25.51 -27.41
N VAL A 317 -25.06 -26.35 -27.50
CA VAL A 317 -23.74 -26.01 -28.06
C VAL A 317 -23.81 -25.67 -29.55
N ASP A 318 -24.84 -26.15 -30.25
CA ASP A 318 -25.12 -25.84 -31.66
C ASP A 318 -25.67 -24.41 -31.88
N LEU A 319 -26.16 -23.77 -30.82
CA LEU A 319 -26.71 -22.40 -30.86
C LEU A 319 -25.86 -21.40 -30.08
N VAL A 320 -25.30 -21.82 -28.96
CA VAL A 320 -24.46 -20.99 -28.07
C VAL A 320 -23.22 -21.78 -27.73
N ASP A 321 -22.08 -21.32 -28.25
CA ASP A 321 -20.77 -21.86 -27.96
C ASP A 321 -20.00 -20.98 -26.96
N LYS A 322 -18.76 -21.36 -26.67
CA LYS A 322 -17.85 -20.63 -25.76
C LYS A 322 -17.43 -19.25 -26.29
N ASP A 323 -17.61 -19.00 -27.58
CA ASP A 323 -17.25 -17.77 -28.28
C ASP A 323 -18.48 -16.88 -28.51
N SER A 324 -19.63 -17.24 -27.95
CA SER A 324 -20.88 -16.50 -28.11
C SER A 324 -21.01 -15.37 -27.08
N ILE A 325 -21.55 -14.22 -27.52
CA ILE A 325 -21.85 -13.07 -26.66
C ILE A 325 -23.36 -13.04 -26.38
N GLY A 326 -23.73 -12.95 -25.10
CA GLY A 326 -25.12 -12.84 -24.66
C GLY A 326 -25.26 -12.68 -23.15
N THR A 327 -26.49 -12.74 -22.65
CA THR A 327 -26.79 -12.58 -21.23
C THR A 327 -27.35 -13.87 -20.66
N TRP A 328 -26.47 -14.74 -20.17
CA TRP A 328 -26.83 -16.05 -19.64
C TRP A 328 -26.23 -16.25 -18.25
N VAL A 329 -26.81 -15.55 -17.28
CA VAL A 329 -26.36 -15.55 -15.88
C VAL A 329 -27.41 -16.18 -14.97
N SER A 330 -26.94 -16.89 -13.94
CA SER A 330 -27.73 -17.34 -12.79
C SER A 330 -26.97 -17.00 -11.50
N GLN A 331 -27.55 -17.35 -10.35
CA GLN A 331 -26.99 -17.04 -9.04
C GLN A 331 -27.09 -18.21 -8.07
N TYR A 332 -26.17 -18.27 -7.10
CA TYR A 332 -26.27 -19.04 -5.86
C TYR A 332 -26.33 -18.10 -4.67
N ASN A 333 -26.81 -18.59 -3.53
CA ASN A 333 -26.81 -17.81 -2.29
C ASN A 333 -26.16 -18.57 -1.15
N PHE A 334 -25.44 -17.83 -0.30
CA PHE A 334 -24.78 -18.37 0.88
C PHE A 334 -24.84 -17.38 2.05
N GLU A 335 -25.15 -17.87 3.25
CA GLU A 335 -25.14 -17.08 4.49
C GLU A 335 -23.90 -17.45 5.31
N HIS A 336 -23.00 -16.48 5.50
CA HIS A 336 -21.86 -16.61 6.41
C HIS A 336 -22.32 -16.26 7.82
N ARG A 337 -22.22 -17.20 8.76
CA ARG A 337 -22.62 -17.00 10.15
C ARG A 337 -21.42 -16.93 11.06
N PHE A 338 -21.37 -15.87 11.85
CA PHE A 338 -20.36 -15.64 12.86
C PHE A 338 -21.07 -15.83 14.21
N VAL A 339 -20.91 -17.02 14.82
CA VAL A 339 -21.50 -17.35 16.13
C VAL A 339 -21.02 -16.31 17.15
N SER A 340 -21.80 -15.98 18.19
CA SER A 340 -21.39 -15.00 19.21
C SER A 340 -20.09 -15.44 19.89
N MET A 341 -18.99 -15.05 19.28
CA MET A 341 -17.67 -15.16 19.85
C MET A 341 -17.51 -13.94 20.75
N ASP A 342 -16.86 -14.17 21.88
CA ASP A 342 -16.19 -13.19 22.71
C ASP A 342 -15.64 -12.03 21.86
N SER A 343 -15.83 -10.80 22.32
CA SER A 343 -15.52 -9.56 21.56
C SER A 343 -14.09 -9.50 21.02
N SER A 344 -13.16 -10.26 21.62
CA SER A 344 -11.77 -10.48 21.20
C SER A 344 -11.57 -11.25 19.89
N SER A 345 -12.57 -12.00 19.41
CA SER A 345 -12.49 -12.79 18.17
C SER A 345 -13.11 -12.08 16.97
N GLN A 346 -13.85 -11.00 17.21
CA GLN A 346 -14.52 -10.23 16.16
C GLN A 346 -13.61 -9.18 15.50
N SER A 347 -12.47 -8.85 16.10
CA SER A 347 -11.54 -7.86 15.53
C SER A 347 -10.53 -8.42 14.54
N ASP A 348 -10.45 -9.74 14.39
CA ASP A 348 -9.47 -10.39 13.53
C ASP A 348 -10.15 -11.27 12.46
N ALA A 349 -10.09 -10.81 11.21
CA ALA A 349 -10.67 -11.51 10.07
C ALA A 349 -9.99 -12.86 9.80
N ILE A 350 -8.73 -13.05 10.23
CA ILE A 350 -8.01 -14.34 10.13
C ILE A 350 -8.64 -15.37 11.08
N LYS A 351 -9.06 -14.95 12.29
CA LYS A 351 -9.77 -15.83 13.25
C LYS A 351 -11.18 -16.18 12.78
N LEU A 352 -11.85 -15.25 12.09
CA LEU A 352 -13.19 -15.49 11.52
C LEU A 352 -13.15 -16.36 10.26
N PHE A 353 -12.06 -16.30 9.51
CA PHE A 353 -11.89 -17.12 8.31
C PHE A 353 -11.72 -18.61 8.67
N SER A 354 -12.40 -19.48 7.93
CA SER A 354 -12.22 -20.93 8.04
C SER A 354 -12.24 -21.61 6.67
N TRP A 355 -11.26 -22.47 6.43
CA TRP A 355 -11.24 -23.36 5.27
C TRP A 355 -12.44 -24.32 5.22
N GLU A 356 -13.04 -24.64 6.37
CA GLU A 356 -14.27 -25.42 6.42
C GLU A 356 -15.44 -24.64 5.83
N GLU A 357 -15.55 -23.36 6.16
CA GLU A 357 -16.59 -22.48 5.60
C GLU A 357 -16.40 -22.31 4.09
N ALA A 358 -15.16 -22.11 3.64
CA ALA A 358 -14.84 -22.09 2.21
C ALA A 358 -15.24 -23.40 1.51
N ARG A 359 -15.06 -24.57 2.15
CA ARG A 359 -15.54 -25.85 1.60
C ARG A 359 -17.08 -25.92 1.51
N LYS A 360 -17.81 -25.37 2.49
CA LYS A 360 -19.28 -25.27 2.45
C LYS A 360 -19.75 -24.36 1.32
N VAL A 361 -19.06 -23.25 1.08
CA VAL A 361 -19.31 -22.37 -0.08
C VAL A 361 -19.11 -23.16 -1.37
N LYS A 362 -17.97 -23.84 -1.54
CA LYS A 362 -17.72 -24.69 -2.73
C LYS A 362 -18.79 -25.76 -2.92
N ALA A 363 -19.21 -26.45 -1.84
CA ALA A 363 -20.26 -27.45 -1.91
C ALA A 363 -21.61 -26.85 -2.33
N THR A 364 -21.90 -25.61 -1.91
CA THR A 364 -23.11 -24.88 -2.33
C THR A 364 -23.07 -24.53 -3.82
N ILE A 365 -21.93 -24.02 -4.31
CA ILE A 365 -21.72 -23.75 -5.73
C ILE A 365 -21.88 -25.04 -6.54
N GLN A 366 -21.26 -26.15 -6.10
CA GLN A 366 -21.38 -27.43 -6.77
C GLN A 366 -22.83 -27.94 -6.80
N LYS A 367 -23.56 -27.79 -5.70
CA LYS A 367 -24.98 -28.16 -5.64
C LYS A 367 -25.83 -27.38 -6.64
N GLU A 368 -25.58 -26.08 -6.80
CA GLU A 368 -26.28 -25.29 -7.83
C GLU A 368 -25.86 -25.67 -9.25
N ILE A 369 -24.61 -26.11 -9.44
CA ILE A 369 -24.17 -26.68 -10.72
C ILE A 369 -24.93 -27.99 -11.01
N ASP A 370 -25.02 -28.88 -10.03
CA ASP A 370 -25.69 -30.18 -10.15
C ASP A 370 -27.22 -30.04 -10.29
N ASN A 371 -27.79 -28.89 -9.92
CA ASN A 371 -29.20 -28.58 -10.14
C ASN A 371 -29.52 -28.26 -11.61
N GLU A 372 -28.51 -27.95 -12.45
CA GLU A 372 -28.69 -27.65 -13.88
C GLU A 372 -29.82 -26.63 -14.12
N GLY A 373 -29.86 -25.56 -13.33
CA GLY A 373 -30.89 -24.51 -13.41
C GLY A 373 -32.26 -24.84 -12.83
N LYS A 374 -32.48 -26.05 -12.32
CA LYS A 374 -33.71 -26.39 -11.59
C LYS A 374 -33.80 -25.56 -10.31
N ASN A 375 -34.97 -24.95 -10.08
CA ASN A 375 -35.23 -24.06 -8.95
C ASN A 375 -34.29 -22.82 -8.87
N SER A 376 -33.73 -22.36 -9.99
CA SER A 376 -32.93 -21.13 -10.02
C SER A 376 -33.78 -19.90 -9.65
N ALA A 377 -33.19 -18.93 -8.93
CA ALA A 377 -33.84 -17.67 -8.60
C ALA A 377 -34.28 -16.88 -9.84
N VAL A 378 -33.53 -16.96 -10.95
CA VAL A 378 -33.86 -16.32 -12.23
C VAL A 378 -35.21 -16.80 -12.76
N SER A 379 -35.55 -18.08 -12.53
CA SER A 379 -36.82 -18.65 -12.98
C SER A 379 -38.05 -18.07 -12.26
N LEU A 380 -37.88 -17.43 -11.10
CA LEU A 380 -38.96 -16.75 -10.37
C LEU A 380 -39.34 -15.42 -11.01
N LEU A 381 -38.48 -14.81 -11.84
CA LEU A 381 -38.75 -13.56 -12.54
C LEU A 381 -39.97 -13.65 -13.46
N LYS A 382 -40.39 -14.85 -13.86
CA LYS A 382 -41.62 -15.06 -14.63
C LYS A 382 -42.90 -14.63 -13.89
N PHE A 383 -42.85 -14.57 -12.56
CA PHE A 383 -43.96 -14.12 -11.72
C PHE A 383 -43.91 -12.63 -11.37
N ALA A 384 -42.83 -11.91 -11.71
CA ALA A 384 -42.65 -10.50 -11.39
C ALA A 384 -43.56 -9.55 -12.20
N GLY A 385 -44.12 -10.01 -13.31
CA GLY A 385 -45.03 -9.24 -14.16
C GLY A 385 -44.35 -8.05 -14.86
N ASN A 386 -44.53 -6.84 -14.32
CA ASN A 386 -43.92 -5.60 -14.83
C ASN A 386 -42.61 -5.34 -14.08
N MET A 387 -41.48 -5.42 -14.79
CA MET A 387 -40.15 -5.33 -14.18
C MET A 387 -39.85 -3.96 -13.56
N HIS A 388 -40.30 -2.85 -14.16
CA HIS A 388 -40.13 -1.51 -13.56
C HIS A 388 -40.88 -1.39 -12.25
N LYS A 389 -42.13 -1.86 -12.19
CA LYS A 389 -42.93 -1.89 -10.96
C LYS A 389 -42.28 -2.82 -9.93
N PHE A 390 -41.81 -3.98 -10.37
CA PHE A 390 -41.13 -4.98 -9.55
C PHE A 390 -39.82 -4.45 -8.93
N SER A 391 -39.06 -3.63 -9.64
CA SER A 391 -37.87 -2.97 -9.10
C SER A 391 -38.24 -1.81 -8.18
N LYS A 392 -39.21 -0.96 -8.57
CA LYS A 392 -39.64 0.19 -7.75
C LYS A 392 -40.28 -0.20 -6.41
N GLN A 393 -41.02 -1.31 -6.35
CA GLN A 393 -41.62 -1.79 -5.09
C GLN A 393 -40.59 -2.26 -4.06
N LYS A 394 -39.30 -2.34 -4.42
CA LYS A 394 -38.21 -2.63 -3.50
C LYS A 394 -37.70 -1.35 -2.79
N ILE A 395 -38.00 -0.16 -3.30
CA ILE A 395 -37.61 1.11 -2.67
C ILE A 395 -38.19 1.17 -1.25
N GLY A 396 -37.37 1.61 -0.30
CA GLY A 396 -37.67 1.68 1.13
C GLY A 396 -37.53 0.35 1.86
N LYS A 397 -37.31 -0.77 1.17
CA LYS A 397 -37.12 -2.09 1.79
C LYS A 397 -35.63 -2.37 2.04
N PRO A 398 -35.31 -3.21 3.05
CA PRO A 398 -33.95 -3.73 3.23
C PRO A 398 -33.48 -4.49 1.99
N ARG A 399 -32.16 -4.47 1.74
CA ARG A 399 -31.54 -5.24 0.67
C ARG A 399 -31.56 -6.74 0.97
N ALA A 400 -31.52 -7.55 -0.08
CA ALA A 400 -31.60 -9.01 0.03
C ALA A 400 -30.24 -9.66 0.36
N ALA A 401 -29.13 -9.01 0.02
CA ALA A 401 -27.77 -9.47 0.21
C ALA A 401 -26.89 -8.34 0.75
N SER A 402 -25.81 -8.72 1.45
CA SER A 402 -24.76 -7.84 1.96
C SER A 402 -23.81 -7.43 0.84
N PHE A 403 -23.32 -8.41 0.09
CA PHE A 403 -22.41 -8.23 -1.04
C PHE A 403 -22.70 -9.29 -2.12
N GLU A 404 -22.33 -8.98 -3.35
CA GLU A 404 -22.31 -9.92 -4.47
C GLU A 404 -20.86 -10.29 -4.84
N ILE A 405 -20.64 -11.53 -5.27
CA ILE A 405 -19.36 -11.97 -5.84
C ILE A 405 -19.55 -12.54 -7.25
N SER A 406 -18.73 -12.09 -8.20
CA SER A 406 -18.76 -12.52 -9.59
C SER A 406 -17.34 -12.85 -10.06
N ASN A 407 -17.12 -14.09 -10.48
CA ASN A 407 -15.83 -14.54 -11.04
C ASN A 407 -16.03 -15.01 -12.49
N ILE A 408 -15.42 -14.29 -13.43
CA ILE A 408 -15.55 -14.56 -14.87
C ILE A 408 -14.45 -15.49 -15.40
N GLY A 409 -13.54 -15.96 -14.54
CA GLY A 409 -12.54 -16.97 -14.85
C GLY A 409 -11.18 -16.42 -15.27
N ILE A 410 -10.50 -17.19 -16.12
CA ILE A 410 -9.12 -16.94 -16.56
C ILE A 410 -9.13 -16.54 -18.03
N PHE A 411 -8.42 -15.46 -18.35
CA PHE A 411 -8.19 -15.04 -19.73
C PHE A 411 -6.91 -15.69 -20.28
N GLY A 412 -7.02 -16.44 -21.39
CA GLY A 412 -5.85 -16.86 -22.20
C GLY A 412 -5.37 -18.33 -22.08
N HIS A 413 -5.86 -19.15 -21.14
CA HIS A 413 -5.36 -20.53 -21.00
C HIS A 413 -6.21 -21.59 -21.73
N LYS A 414 -5.97 -21.78 -23.05
CA LYS A 414 -5.97 -23.07 -23.79
C LYS A 414 -5.83 -22.88 -25.31
N HIS A 415 -4.75 -23.43 -25.86
CA HIS A 415 -4.38 -23.59 -27.28
C HIS A 415 -4.16 -22.28 -28.08
N GLN A 416 -2.98 -21.68 -27.93
CA GLN A 416 -2.29 -21.15 -29.12
C GLN A 416 -1.29 -22.24 -29.54
N GLU A 417 -1.53 -22.80 -30.72
CA GLU A 417 -0.55 -23.63 -31.41
C GLU A 417 0.68 -22.75 -31.69
N ASP A 418 1.83 -23.15 -31.16
CA ASP A 418 3.12 -22.59 -31.48
C ASP A 418 3.35 -22.69 -32.98
N GLY A 419 3.22 -21.56 -33.70
CA GLY A 419 3.33 -21.54 -35.17
C GLY A 419 3.75 -20.22 -35.79
N GLU A 420 3.30 -19.06 -35.31
CA GLU A 420 3.69 -17.75 -35.88
C GLU A 420 3.86 -16.68 -34.79
N GLU A 421 4.89 -15.83 -34.94
CA GLU A 421 5.18 -14.73 -34.03
C GLU A 421 4.06 -13.67 -34.03
N SER A 422 3.10 -13.79 -33.09
CA SER A 422 2.04 -12.78 -32.92
C SER A 422 2.60 -11.38 -32.61
N SER A 423 2.09 -10.36 -33.32
CA SER A 423 2.50 -8.96 -33.17
C SER A 423 1.89 -8.31 -31.92
N TRP A 424 0.64 -8.65 -31.60
CA TRP A 424 -0.09 -8.16 -30.43
C TRP A 424 -0.21 -9.24 -29.36
N THR A 425 0.16 -8.88 -28.13
CA THR A 425 0.04 -9.73 -26.94
C THR A 425 -0.87 -9.09 -25.89
N VAL A 426 -1.39 -9.91 -24.99
CA VAL A 426 -2.32 -9.51 -23.93
C VAL A 426 -1.83 -10.02 -22.58
N GLY A 427 -1.93 -9.17 -21.54
CA GLY A 427 -1.43 -9.47 -20.20
C GLY A 427 -2.51 -9.38 -19.13
N ARG A 428 -2.51 -8.25 -18.41
CA ARG A 428 -3.45 -7.95 -17.31
C ARG A 428 -4.89 -7.81 -17.81
N VAL A 429 -5.84 -8.25 -16.99
CA VAL A 429 -7.28 -8.10 -17.22
C VAL A 429 -7.94 -7.57 -15.95
N VAL A 430 -8.86 -6.62 -16.08
CA VAL A 430 -9.66 -6.06 -14.99
C VAL A 430 -11.14 -6.25 -15.30
N PHE A 431 -11.90 -6.76 -14.34
CA PHE A 431 -13.35 -6.93 -14.43
C PHE A 431 -14.03 -6.06 -13.39
N SER A 432 -15.03 -5.29 -13.81
CA SER A 432 -15.67 -4.27 -12.98
C SER A 432 -17.13 -4.08 -13.38
N GLN A 433 -17.97 -3.66 -12.43
CA GLN A 433 -19.41 -3.50 -12.61
C GLN A 433 -19.91 -2.30 -11.82
N SER A 434 -20.91 -1.58 -12.33
CA SER A 434 -21.66 -0.62 -11.51
C SER A 434 -22.48 -1.36 -10.44
N VAL A 435 -22.77 -0.75 -9.29
CA VAL A 435 -23.59 -1.41 -8.26
C VAL A 435 -25.06 -1.53 -8.66
N ASP A 436 -25.70 -2.67 -8.37
CA ASP A 436 -27.16 -2.81 -8.48
C ASP A 436 -27.87 -2.15 -7.28
N VAL A 437 -28.51 -1.01 -7.51
CA VAL A 437 -29.28 -0.26 -6.50
C VAL A 437 -30.35 -1.12 -5.82
N VAL A 438 -30.93 -2.11 -6.52
CA VAL A 438 -31.95 -3.02 -5.97
C VAL A 438 -31.41 -4.42 -5.63
N GLY A 439 -30.10 -4.59 -5.70
CA GLY A 439 -29.31 -5.79 -5.35
C GLY A 439 -28.45 -5.57 -4.09
N ALA A 440 -27.25 -6.17 -4.08
CA ALA A 440 -26.28 -5.98 -3.01
C ALA A 440 -25.73 -4.53 -3.00
N ALA A 441 -25.25 -4.06 -1.85
CA ALA A 441 -24.67 -2.72 -1.76
C ALA A 441 -23.19 -2.66 -2.17
N ILE A 442 -22.58 -3.84 -2.33
CA ILE A 442 -21.17 -4.04 -2.65
C ILE A 442 -21.08 -5.12 -3.74
N GLU A 443 -20.37 -4.84 -4.81
CA GLU A 443 -20.07 -5.79 -5.90
C GLU A 443 -18.59 -6.17 -5.85
N VAL A 444 -18.26 -7.46 -5.80
CA VAL A 444 -16.89 -7.98 -5.84
C VAL A 444 -16.65 -8.74 -7.15
N SER A 445 -15.79 -8.20 -8.01
CA SER A 445 -15.58 -8.64 -9.39
C SER A 445 -14.18 -9.24 -9.58
N LEU A 446 -14.09 -10.52 -9.95
CA LEU A 446 -12.84 -11.28 -10.05
C LEU A 446 -12.54 -11.71 -11.49
N VAL A 447 -11.26 -11.58 -11.87
CA VAL A 447 -10.71 -12.15 -13.11
C VAL A 447 -9.21 -12.43 -12.97
N THR A 448 -8.74 -13.51 -13.58
CA THR A 448 -7.29 -13.77 -13.72
C THR A 448 -6.84 -13.47 -15.14
N GLY A 449 -5.85 -12.60 -15.27
CA GLY A 449 -5.28 -12.21 -16.56
C GLY A 449 -4.38 -13.29 -17.19
N ASN A 450 -3.97 -13.05 -18.43
CA ASN A 450 -3.03 -13.93 -19.15
C ASN A 450 -1.60 -13.83 -18.57
N ASP A 451 -1.31 -12.73 -17.86
CA ASP A 451 -0.09 -12.58 -17.05
C ASP A 451 -0.13 -13.36 -15.73
N GLY A 452 -1.18 -14.16 -15.49
CA GLY A 452 -1.37 -14.95 -14.27
C GLY A 452 -1.76 -14.13 -13.04
N SER A 453 -1.95 -12.81 -13.16
CA SER A 453 -2.36 -11.96 -12.04
C SER A 453 -3.87 -12.03 -11.79
N LEU A 454 -4.26 -12.16 -10.52
CA LEU A 454 -5.64 -12.04 -10.07
C LEU A 454 -5.96 -10.57 -9.81
N ASN A 455 -6.99 -10.05 -10.46
CA ASN A 455 -7.53 -8.71 -10.22
C ASN A 455 -8.89 -8.85 -9.55
N ILE A 456 -9.11 -8.08 -8.47
CA ILE A 456 -10.35 -8.05 -7.71
C ILE A 456 -10.81 -6.59 -7.64
N GLY A 457 -11.96 -6.29 -8.25
CA GLY A 457 -12.60 -4.98 -8.23
C GLY A 457 -13.72 -4.93 -7.20
N PHE A 458 -13.84 -3.81 -6.50
CA PHE A 458 -14.86 -3.51 -5.50
C PHE A 458 -15.65 -2.29 -5.94
N SER A 459 -16.97 -2.42 -6.04
CA SER A 459 -17.87 -1.30 -6.31
C SER A 459 -18.86 -1.13 -5.16
N TRP A 460 -19.13 0.11 -4.74
CA TRP A 460 -20.13 0.42 -3.72
C TRP A 460 -20.88 1.72 -4.01
N LEU A 461 -22.05 1.88 -3.40
CA LEU A 461 -22.86 3.09 -3.54
C LEU A 461 -22.48 4.12 -2.46
N ASP A 462 -22.08 5.30 -2.92
CA ASP A 462 -21.75 6.44 -2.05
C ASP A 462 -22.97 6.87 -1.22
N GLY A 463 -22.78 7.00 0.10
CA GLY A 463 -23.86 7.30 1.05
C GLY A 463 -24.84 6.16 1.34
N ILE A 464 -24.59 4.94 0.85
CA ILE A 464 -25.30 3.70 1.23
C ILE A 464 -24.41 2.78 2.07
N VAL A 465 -23.14 2.66 1.66
CA VAL A 465 -22.08 2.08 2.46
C VAL A 465 -21.08 3.19 2.74
N GLU A 466 -20.67 3.35 3.99
CA GLU A 466 -19.64 4.32 4.35
C GLU A 466 -18.33 3.93 3.66
N GLY A 467 -17.66 4.91 3.03
CA GLY A 467 -16.43 4.65 2.30
C GLY A 467 -15.34 4.05 3.19
N SER A 468 -15.23 4.52 4.43
CA SER A 468 -14.32 3.97 5.45
C SER A 468 -14.49 2.47 5.66
N ILE A 469 -15.74 1.97 5.77
CA ILE A 469 -16.01 0.54 5.96
C ILE A 469 -15.47 -0.29 4.79
N ILE A 470 -15.62 0.20 3.55
CA ILE A 470 -15.12 -0.52 2.37
C ILE A 470 -13.61 -0.48 2.31
N GLU A 471 -12.98 0.67 2.52
CA GLU A 471 -11.52 0.81 2.50
C GLU A 471 -10.87 -0.04 3.62
N GLN A 472 -11.46 -0.05 4.82
CA GLN A 472 -11.03 -0.91 5.93
C GLN A 472 -11.23 -2.40 5.61
N ALA A 473 -12.37 -2.78 5.02
CA ALA A 473 -12.64 -4.16 4.62
C ALA A 473 -11.69 -4.61 3.50
N MET A 474 -11.33 -3.74 2.55
CA MET A 474 -10.35 -4.02 1.51
C MET A 474 -8.94 -4.17 2.09
N GLY A 475 -8.50 -3.26 2.96
CA GLY A 475 -7.21 -3.37 3.65
C GLY A 475 -7.12 -4.63 4.49
N THR A 476 -8.21 -5.01 5.18
CA THR A 476 -8.30 -6.26 5.94
C THR A 476 -8.31 -7.49 5.04
N PHE A 477 -9.00 -7.42 3.90
CA PHE A 477 -9.03 -8.48 2.90
C PHE A 477 -7.63 -8.75 2.34
N GLU A 478 -6.87 -7.70 1.98
CA GLU A 478 -5.48 -7.83 1.55
C GLU A 478 -4.62 -8.44 2.65
N ARG A 479 -4.68 -7.91 3.89
CA ARG A 479 -3.94 -8.45 5.04
C ARG A 479 -4.31 -9.89 5.39
N THR A 480 -5.53 -10.34 5.13
CA THR A 480 -5.97 -11.72 5.39
C THR A 480 -5.54 -12.70 4.31
N LEU A 481 -5.40 -12.22 3.06
CA LEU A 481 -4.99 -13.04 1.93
C LEU A 481 -3.46 -13.28 1.91
N LEU A 482 -2.65 -12.33 2.41
CA LEU A 482 -1.17 -12.41 2.43
C LEU A 482 -0.57 -13.50 3.37
N PRO A 483 -1.14 -13.87 4.53
CA PRO A 483 -0.63 -14.94 5.40
C PRO A 483 -0.95 -16.34 4.90
N MET A 484 -1.90 -16.51 3.98
CA MET A 484 -2.28 -17.82 3.42
C MET A 484 -1.21 -18.40 2.44
N ARG A 485 0.01 -17.85 2.48
CA ARG A 485 1.15 -18.06 1.55
C ARG A 485 1.99 -19.31 1.81
N VAL A 486 1.65 -20.18 2.76
CA VAL A 486 2.51 -21.33 3.12
C VAL A 486 1.74 -22.65 3.12
N PRO A 487 2.08 -23.60 2.24
CA PRO A 487 2.09 -25.01 2.57
C PRO A 487 3.48 -25.35 3.12
N ALA A 488 3.59 -25.61 4.41
CA ALA A 488 4.66 -26.44 4.92
C ALA A 488 4.45 -27.83 4.32
N ILE A 489 5.39 -28.34 3.49
CA ILE A 489 5.70 -29.77 3.26
C ILE A 489 6.79 -29.93 2.15
N LEU A 490 7.97 -30.40 2.57
CA LEU A 490 8.96 -31.28 1.91
C LEU A 490 9.57 -30.96 0.52
N THR A 491 10.89 -30.72 0.50
CA THR A 491 11.82 -30.88 -0.64
C THR A 491 11.90 -32.35 -1.11
N PRO A 492 12.20 -32.65 -2.41
CA PRO A 492 13.61 -32.91 -2.78
C PRO A 492 14.05 -32.51 -4.23
N ILE A 493 15.34 -32.15 -4.35
CA ILE A 493 16.36 -32.44 -5.39
C ILE A 493 15.92 -32.52 -6.88
N LEU A 494 16.50 -31.67 -7.75
CA LEU A 494 17.29 -32.07 -8.93
C LEU A 494 17.93 -30.86 -9.66
N ALA A 495 19.12 -31.11 -10.20
CA ALA A 495 20.04 -30.19 -10.85
C ALA A 495 19.72 -29.90 -12.33
N THR A 496 20.23 -28.78 -12.85
CA THR A 496 21.22 -28.66 -13.96
C THR A 496 20.98 -27.42 -14.85
N GLY A 497 22.01 -26.57 -14.92
CA GLY A 497 22.56 -25.88 -16.11
C GLY A 497 21.66 -25.08 -17.06
N ALA A 498 21.99 -23.80 -17.28
CA ALA A 498 22.80 -23.38 -18.44
C ALA A 498 22.72 -21.87 -18.73
N VAL A 499 23.91 -21.24 -18.71
CA VAL A 499 24.48 -20.31 -19.71
C VAL A 499 23.79 -18.94 -19.93
N SER A 500 24.48 -17.93 -19.39
CA SER A 500 24.46 -16.52 -19.76
C SER A 500 24.97 -16.28 -21.19
N ARG A 501 24.35 -15.35 -21.91
CA ARG A 501 24.99 -14.59 -23.00
C ARG A 501 24.72 -13.09 -22.81
N SER A 502 25.81 -12.39 -22.58
CA SER A 502 25.97 -10.93 -22.56
C SER A 502 25.86 -10.35 -23.98
N VAL A 503 25.26 -9.17 -24.08
CA VAL A 503 25.41 -8.26 -25.23
C VAL A 503 25.89 -6.92 -24.69
N SER A 504 27.13 -6.61 -25.04
CA SER A 504 27.83 -5.34 -24.83
C SER A 504 27.36 -4.30 -25.85
N TYR A 505 27.11 -3.06 -25.41
CA TYR A 505 27.23 -1.89 -26.27
C TYR A 505 28.03 -0.78 -25.57
N LEU A 506 29.03 -0.33 -26.32
CA LEU A 506 30.00 0.72 -26.07
C LEU A 506 29.39 2.11 -26.33
N GLY A 507 29.88 3.13 -25.60
CA GLY A 507 30.27 4.40 -26.24
C GLY A 507 29.49 5.68 -25.88
N GLN A 508 29.74 6.23 -24.69
CA GLN A 508 30.39 7.56 -24.44
C GLN A 508 30.34 8.63 -25.58
N THR A 509 29.85 9.88 -25.39
CA THR A 509 30.47 11.08 -24.71
C THR A 509 29.77 12.40 -25.22
N PRO A 510 30.15 13.67 -24.86
CA PRO A 510 29.76 14.40 -23.62
C PRO A 510 29.40 15.91 -23.85
N ILE A 511 28.60 16.55 -22.99
CA ILE A 511 28.49 18.03 -22.89
C ILE A 511 28.09 18.33 -21.42
N GLY A 512 28.65 19.23 -20.62
CA GLY A 512 29.68 20.26 -20.74
C GLY A 512 29.65 21.05 -19.41
N ASP A 513 30.83 21.46 -18.94
CA ASP A 513 31.19 21.94 -17.60
C ASP A 513 30.27 22.95 -16.87
N TYR A 514 30.09 22.73 -15.56
CA TYR A 514 29.95 23.80 -14.54
C TYR A 514 30.88 23.50 -13.36
N ARG A 515 31.85 24.40 -13.10
CA ARG A 515 32.80 24.33 -11.98
C ARG A 515 32.22 24.99 -10.72
N PRO A 516 32.45 24.39 -9.54
CA PRO A 516 32.65 25.15 -8.31
C PRO A 516 34.04 24.92 -7.70
N ILE A 517 34.75 26.04 -7.58
CA ILE A 517 35.61 26.53 -6.49
C ILE A 517 36.17 25.49 -5.50
N SER A 518 37.50 25.40 -5.51
CA SER A 518 38.38 24.64 -4.62
C SER A 518 38.40 25.17 -3.18
N ASN A 519 38.37 24.26 -2.20
CA ASN A 519 39.18 24.34 -0.98
C ASN A 519 39.34 22.94 -0.35
N GLY A 520 40.59 22.54 -0.09
CA GLY A 520 40.96 21.42 0.78
C GLY A 520 41.37 20.13 0.08
N ASN A 521 42.67 20.00 -0.24
CA ASN A 521 43.29 18.76 -0.68
C ASN A 521 43.14 17.63 0.36
N THR A 522 42.48 16.55 -0.02
CA THR A 522 42.87 15.19 0.37
C THR A 522 42.91 14.35 -0.90
N HIS A 523 44.12 14.08 -1.39
CA HIS A 523 44.36 13.00 -2.35
C HIS A 523 43.89 11.68 -1.71
N ILE A 524 43.03 10.94 -2.39
CA ILE A 524 42.76 9.54 -2.08
C ILE A 524 43.05 8.76 -3.35
N ASP A 525 44.04 7.88 -3.26
CA ASP A 525 44.43 6.96 -4.31
C ASP A 525 43.27 6.01 -4.67
N ALA A 526 43.30 5.47 -5.89
CA ALA A 526 42.41 4.39 -6.31
C ALA A 526 42.45 3.22 -5.29
N PRO A 527 41.34 2.48 -5.09
CA PRO A 527 41.23 1.50 -4.01
C PRO A 527 42.30 0.40 -4.10
N GLY A 528 43.32 0.50 -3.23
CA GLY A 528 44.27 -0.56 -2.94
C GLY A 528 43.70 -1.59 -1.95
N ASP A 529 44.54 -2.54 -1.52
CA ASP A 529 44.18 -3.68 -0.64
C ASP A 529 43.53 -3.29 0.71
N ASP A 530 43.59 -2.01 1.12
CA ASP A 530 43.13 -1.46 2.40
C ASP A 530 41.63 -1.12 2.50
N VAL A 531 40.83 -1.45 1.48
CA VAL A 531 39.40 -1.08 1.43
C VAL A 531 38.53 -2.05 2.24
N CYS A 532 37.68 -1.53 3.14
CA CYS A 532 36.84 -2.32 4.05
C CYS A 532 37.61 -3.39 4.85
N LEU A 533 38.53 -2.94 5.70
CA LEU A 533 39.23 -3.80 6.64
C LEU A 533 38.27 -4.34 7.70
N LEU A 534 38.45 -5.63 8.05
CA LEU A 534 37.71 -6.20 9.16
C LEU A 534 38.29 -5.63 10.48
N PRO A 535 37.45 -5.00 11.33
CA PRO A 535 37.94 -4.41 12.58
C PRO A 535 38.56 -5.51 13.46
N PRO A 536 39.68 -5.25 14.15
CA PRO A 536 40.26 -6.22 15.06
C PRO A 536 39.25 -6.56 16.15
N LYS A 537 39.07 -7.86 16.42
CA LYS A 537 38.14 -8.31 17.46
C LYS A 537 38.60 -7.81 18.82
N VAL A 538 37.70 -7.19 19.57
CA VAL A 538 37.95 -6.78 20.96
C VAL A 538 37.36 -7.86 21.86
N ALA A 539 38.21 -8.68 22.45
CA ALA A 539 37.78 -9.72 23.38
C ALA A 539 37.15 -9.10 24.65
N PRO A 540 36.16 -9.77 25.26
CA PRO A 540 35.61 -9.34 26.55
C PRO A 540 36.73 -9.15 27.59
N PRO A 541 36.66 -8.11 28.45
CA PRO A 541 37.62 -7.91 29.52
C PRO A 541 37.70 -9.12 30.46
N LYS A 542 38.90 -9.40 30.99
CA LYS A 542 39.11 -10.43 32.04
C LYS A 542 38.87 -9.84 33.42
N ASP A 543 37.66 -9.32 33.63
CA ASP A 543 37.23 -8.60 34.84
C ASP A 543 36.58 -9.49 35.91
N GLY A 544 36.36 -10.78 35.60
CA GLY A 544 35.73 -11.73 36.51
C GLY A 544 34.19 -11.70 36.47
N LEU A 545 33.59 -10.88 35.62
CA LEU A 545 32.16 -10.84 35.37
C LEU A 545 31.73 -11.99 34.44
N HIS A 546 30.46 -12.35 34.52
CA HIS A 546 29.85 -13.41 33.72
C HIS A 546 29.94 -13.09 32.22
N PRO A 547 30.10 -14.12 31.35
CA PRO A 547 30.02 -13.96 29.91
C PRO A 547 28.65 -13.46 29.46
N SER A 548 28.59 -12.53 28.52
CA SER A 548 27.32 -12.03 27.94
C SER A 548 26.48 -13.12 27.25
N LEU A 549 27.10 -14.20 26.79
CA LEU A 549 26.37 -15.33 26.17
C LEU A 549 25.44 -16.05 27.16
N ASP A 550 25.67 -15.91 28.48
CA ASP A 550 24.80 -16.50 29.49
C ASP A 550 23.37 -15.94 29.40
N PHE A 551 23.20 -14.67 29.03
CA PHE A 551 21.89 -14.04 28.81
C PHE A 551 21.06 -14.73 27.72
N ILE A 552 21.74 -15.38 26.76
CA ILE A 552 21.12 -16.02 25.60
C ILE A 552 20.95 -17.53 25.84
N GLN A 553 21.88 -18.15 26.56
CA GLN A 553 21.92 -19.61 26.76
C GLN A 553 21.12 -20.07 27.97
N ASP A 554 21.00 -19.25 29.02
CA ASP A 554 20.20 -19.58 30.19
C ASP A 554 18.76 -19.03 30.06
N SER A 555 17.81 -19.96 29.95
CA SER A 555 16.36 -19.69 29.90
C SER A 555 15.81 -18.86 31.08
N SER A 556 16.53 -18.80 32.20
CA SER A 556 16.15 -17.96 33.34
C SER A 556 16.15 -16.47 33.00
N TYR A 557 17.11 -16.02 32.17
CA TYR A 557 17.16 -14.63 31.68
C TYR A 557 16.02 -14.32 30.73
N LEU A 558 15.65 -15.25 29.84
CA LEU A 558 14.46 -15.07 28.98
C LEU A 558 13.22 -14.80 29.81
N SER A 559 12.98 -15.62 30.85
CA SER A 559 11.81 -15.47 31.72
C SER A 559 11.82 -14.12 32.45
N GLN A 560 12.99 -13.71 32.95
CA GLN A 560 13.16 -12.42 33.64
C GLN A 560 12.95 -11.23 32.70
N GLN A 561 13.45 -11.30 31.47
CA GLN A 561 13.34 -10.22 30.49
C GLN A 561 11.93 -10.09 29.93
N VAL A 562 11.23 -11.22 29.73
CA VAL A 562 9.79 -11.22 29.42
C VAL A 562 9.02 -10.49 30.52
N GLU A 563 9.27 -10.80 31.80
CA GLU A 563 8.60 -10.12 32.92
C GLU A 563 8.86 -8.61 32.91
N ARG A 564 10.14 -8.21 32.80
CA ARG A 564 10.56 -6.80 32.82
C ARG A 564 9.92 -6.00 31.69
N LEU A 565 10.05 -6.47 30.45
CA LEU A 565 9.52 -5.75 29.30
C LEU A 565 7.97 -5.77 29.30
N SER A 566 7.34 -6.89 29.65
CA SER A 566 5.88 -7.01 29.73
C SER A 566 5.28 -5.98 30.70
N ARG A 567 5.84 -5.86 31.91
CA ARG A 567 5.36 -4.91 32.92
C ARG A 567 5.50 -3.46 32.49
N VAL A 568 6.54 -3.13 31.74
CA VAL A 568 6.78 -1.77 31.24
C VAL A 568 5.90 -1.44 30.02
N VAL A 569 5.61 -2.43 29.17
CA VAL A 569 4.60 -2.32 28.10
C VAL A 569 3.19 -2.16 28.66
N GLN A 570 2.89 -2.71 29.84
CA GLN A 570 1.58 -2.54 30.49
C GLN A 570 1.28 -1.11 30.95
N VAL A 571 2.29 -0.23 31.01
CA VAL A 571 2.09 1.18 31.36
C VAL A 571 1.87 2.01 30.09
N PRO A 572 0.70 2.64 29.91
CA PRO A 572 0.37 3.40 28.70
C PRO A 572 0.98 4.81 28.74
N SER A 573 2.30 4.89 28.58
CA SER A 573 3.09 6.13 28.54
C SER A 573 2.96 6.85 27.19
N THR A 574 1.75 7.21 26.78
CA THR A 574 1.51 7.81 25.46
C THR A 574 1.91 9.29 25.41
N SER A 575 2.49 9.76 24.30
CA SER A 575 2.70 11.19 24.02
C SER A 575 1.92 11.61 22.76
N THR A 576 1.59 12.90 22.62
CA THR A 576 0.96 13.46 21.40
C THR A 576 1.29 14.95 21.23
N GLU A 577 1.34 15.43 19.98
CA GLU A 577 1.50 16.86 19.67
C GLU A 577 0.31 17.74 20.14
N LEU A 578 -0.83 17.13 20.49
CA LEU A 578 -2.04 17.85 20.92
C LEU A 578 -2.06 18.23 22.40
N GLU A 579 -1.18 17.63 23.22
CA GLU A 579 -1.10 17.91 24.65
C GLU A 579 0.28 18.48 24.98
N ASP A 580 0.30 19.78 25.29
CA ASP A 580 1.54 20.50 25.44
C ASP A 580 1.98 20.73 26.90
N ASP A 581 1.11 20.51 27.87
CA ASP A 581 1.43 20.76 29.28
C ASP A 581 2.01 19.50 29.96
N PRO A 582 3.31 19.47 30.32
CA PRO A 582 3.89 18.35 31.06
C PRO A 582 3.30 18.20 32.47
N TRP A 583 2.49 19.16 32.94
CA TRP A 583 1.76 19.08 34.20
C TRP A 583 0.36 18.45 34.06
N SER A 584 -0.12 18.25 32.83
CA SER A 584 -1.41 17.60 32.54
C SER A 584 -1.51 16.19 33.14
N ASP A 585 -2.74 15.81 33.51
CA ASP A 585 -3.06 14.45 33.96
C ASP A 585 -2.87 13.41 32.84
N TYR A 586 -2.83 13.85 31.57
CA TYR A 586 -2.51 13.00 30.42
C TYR A 586 -1.18 12.26 30.60
N TYR A 587 -0.17 12.92 31.18
CA TYR A 587 1.15 12.34 31.43
C TYR A 587 1.26 11.61 32.79
N ALA A 588 0.16 11.42 33.53
CA ALA A 588 0.18 10.69 34.80
C ALA A 588 0.78 9.26 34.70
N PRO A 589 0.55 8.48 33.62
CA PRO A 589 1.14 7.14 33.47
C PRO A 589 2.67 7.09 33.54
N PHE A 590 3.39 8.19 33.26
CA PHE A 590 4.84 8.24 33.40
C PHE A 590 5.28 8.12 34.88
N LEU A 591 4.46 8.57 35.83
CA LEU A 591 4.73 8.35 37.25
C LEU A 591 4.64 6.86 37.59
N ASP A 592 3.62 6.17 37.08
CA ASP A 592 3.46 4.73 37.25
C ASP A 592 4.62 3.96 36.59
N LEU A 593 5.06 4.40 35.41
CA LEU A 593 6.22 3.83 34.72
C LEU A 593 7.48 3.96 35.59
N HIS A 594 7.75 5.15 36.14
CA HIS A 594 8.91 5.36 37.01
C HIS A 594 8.88 4.47 38.26
N ASP A 595 7.70 4.30 38.86
CA ASP A 595 7.52 3.41 40.02
C ASP A 595 7.75 1.94 39.64
N GLU A 596 7.32 1.52 38.45
CA GLU A 596 7.60 0.18 37.92
C GLU A 596 9.10 -0.02 37.63
N LEU A 597 9.78 0.95 37.02
CA LEU A 597 11.22 0.91 36.79
C LEU A 597 12.01 0.78 38.11
N ALA A 598 11.61 1.52 39.16
CA ALA A 598 12.23 1.42 40.48
C ALA A 598 12.07 0.02 41.12
N LYS A 599 10.94 -0.65 40.88
CA LYS A 599 10.69 -2.02 41.37
C LYS A 599 11.49 -3.08 40.58
N LEU A 600 11.61 -2.91 39.26
CA LEU A 600 12.26 -3.87 38.36
C LEU A 600 13.80 -3.79 38.39
N PHE A 601 14.33 -2.59 38.70
CA PHE A 601 15.77 -2.29 38.70
C PHE A 601 16.22 -1.62 40.02
N PRO A 602 16.11 -2.33 41.16
CA PRO A 602 16.44 -1.78 42.47
C PRO A 602 17.92 -1.44 42.63
N LEU A 603 18.86 -2.15 41.98
CA LEU A 603 20.28 -1.82 42.06
C LEU A 603 20.61 -0.57 41.26
N VAL A 604 20.07 -0.45 40.05
CA VAL A 604 20.19 0.79 39.25
C VAL A 604 19.71 2.01 40.02
N HIS A 605 18.56 1.92 40.69
CA HIS A 605 18.00 3.06 41.45
C HIS A 605 18.68 3.33 42.79
N SER A 606 19.41 2.36 43.36
CA SER A 606 20.13 2.54 44.63
C SER A 606 21.57 2.98 44.44
N TYR A 607 22.25 2.52 43.39
CA TYR A 607 23.63 2.90 43.07
C TYR A 607 23.71 4.11 42.15
N GLY A 608 22.77 4.26 41.22
CA GLY A 608 22.71 5.37 40.29
C GLY A 608 22.13 6.63 40.93
N LYS A 609 22.71 7.79 40.64
CA LYS A 609 22.07 9.08 40.94
C LYS A 609 20.98 9.32 39.90
N VAL A 610 19.72 9.21 40.30
CA VAL A 610 18.55 9.43 39.43
C VAL A 610 18.08 10.88 39.52
N GLU A 611 18.00 11.57 38.40
CA GLU A 611 17.53 12.94 38.29
C GLU A 611 16.35 13.01 37.33
N LYS A 612 15.26 13.64 37.80
CA LYS A 612 14.07 13.92 36.98
C LYS A 612 14.21 15.33 36.38
N VAL A 613 14.45 15.41 35.07
CA VAL A 613 14.56 16.65 34.30
C VAL A 613 13.21 16.94 33.67
N ASN A 614 12.74 18.18 33.81
CA ASN A 614 11.44 18.62 33.30
C ASN A 614 10.28 17.65 33.66
N ARG A 615 10.24 17.24 34.94
CA ARG A 615 9.31 16.26 35.55
C ARG A 615 9.52 14.80 35.15
N PHE A 616 9.63 14.48 33.87
CA PHE A 616 9.59 13.08 33.39
C PHE A 616 10.86 12.57 32.69
N GLY A 617 11.74 13.44 32.23
CA GLY A 617 13.02 13.01 31.66
C GLY A 617 13.89 12.37 32.74
N LEU A 618 14.44 11.19 32.49
CA LEU A 618 15.27 10.47 33.47
C LEU A 618 16.74 10.52 33.10
N ALA A 619 17.57 11.06 34.00
CA ALA A 619 19.02 10.96 33.90
C ALA A 619 19.56 10.10 35.05
N TYR A 620 20.18 8.97 34.72
CA TYR A 620 20.89 8.12 35.68
C TYR A 620 22.40 8.38 35.54
N THR A 621 23.10 8.64 36.65
CA THR A 621 24.56 8.78 36.65
C THR A 621 25.20 7.77 37.60
N PHE A 622 26.08 6.93 37.06
CA PHE A 622 26.95 6.03 37.83
C PHE A 622 28.37 6.57 37.76
N ASN A 623 28.83 7.17 38.86
CA ASN A 623 30.13 7.84 38.89
C ASN A 623 31.27 6.84 38.75
N GLY A 624 32.13 7.06 37.74
CA GLY A 624 33.33 6.29 37.56
C GLY A 624 34.40 6.62 38.61
N THR A 625 35.28 5.67 38.90
CA THR A 625 36.44 5.89 39.78
C THR A 625 37.54 6.73 39.14
N ASN A 626 37.59 6.83 37.80
CA ASN A 626 38.55 7.65 37.06
C ASN A 626 37.84 8.83 36.36
N SER A 627 37.96 10.03 36.93
CA SER A 627 37.37 11.25 36.38
C SER A 627 38.08 11.81 35.14
N ALA A 628 39.22 11.24 34.73
CA ALA A 628 39.91 11.63 33.50
C ALA A 628 39.27 11.01 32.24
N LEU A 629 38.49 9.94 32.40
CA LEU A 629 37.78 9.28 31.29
C LEU A 629 36.47 10.02 30.99
N LYS A 630 36.23 10.35 29.72
CA LYS A 630 34.95 10.93 29.27
C LYS A 630 33.79 9.95 29.58
N PRO A 631 32.60 10.39 30.01
CA PRO A 631 31.51 9.47 30.29
C PRO A 631 30.99 8.76 29.02
N MET A 632 30.37 7.60 29.19
CA MET A 632 29.55 6.95 28.14
C MET A 632 28.10 7.34 28.31
N LEU A 633 27.37 7.57 27.21
CA LEU A 633 25.94 7.89 27.25
C LEU A 633 25.12 6.87 26.47
N PHE A 634 24.14 6.28 27.13
CA PHE A 634 23.13 5.42 26.52
C PHE A 634 21.77 6.11 26.58
N MET A 635 21.07 6.12 25.47
CA MET A 635 19.77 6.78 25.29
C MET A 635 18.68 5.77 24.93
N ALA A 636 17.45 6.17 25.22
CA ALA A 636 16.19 5.57 24.77
C ALA A 636 15.07 6.58 25.11
N HIS A 637 13.86 6.36 24.62
CA HIS A 637 12.69 7.11 25.07
C HIS A 637 11.70 6.23 25.84
N GLN A 638 10.85 6.88 26.65
CA GLN A 638 9.88 6.21 27.52
C GLN A 638 8.48 6.17 26.91
N ASP A 639 8.21 7.09 25.99
CA ASP A 639 6.90 7.30 25.44
C ASP A 639 6.59 6.35 24.28
N VAL A 640 5.34 6.36 23.85
CA VAL A 640 4.85 5.55 22.74
C VAL A 640 3.77 6.33 22.00
N VAL A 641 3.59 6.07 20.71
CA VAL A 641 2.45 6.65 19.97
C VAL A 641 1.09 6.20 20.56
N PRO A 642 0.03 7.02 20.43
CA PRO A 642 -1.32 6.64 20.83
C PRO A 642 -1.84 5.39 20.10
N ILE A 643 -2.91 4.81 20.65
CA ILE A 643 -3.68 3.74 20.02
C ILE A 643 -4.95 4.35 19.42
N ASP A 644 -5.23 4.04 18.15
CA ASP A 644 -6.47 4.43 17.49
C ASP A 644 -7.66 3.57 17.98
N ASP A 645 -7.75 2.31 17.55
CA ASP A 645 -8.69 1.32 18.10
C ASP A 645 -7.93 0.15 18.76
N PRO A 646 -7.97 0.00 20.10
CA PRO A 646 -7.38 -1.14 20.80
C PRO A 646 -7.91 -2.51 20.33
N ASN A 647 -9.10 -2.55 19.71
CA ASN A 647 -9.68 -3.79 19.23
C ASN A 647 -8.93 -4.35 18.01
N ASP A 648 -8.33 -3.49 17.17
CA ASP A 648 -7.59 -3.95 15.99
C ASP A 648 -6.38 -4.83 16.34
N TRP A 649 -5.89 -4.76 17.59
CA TRP A 649 -4.76 -5.54 18.06
C TRP A 649 -5.15 -6.98 18.39
N THR A 650 -4.39 -7.95 17.88
CA THR A 650 -4.48 -9.39 18.17
C THR A 650 -4.41 -9.67 19.67
N TYR A 651 -3.55 -8.94 20.39
CA TYR A 651 -3.46 -8.89 21.86
C TYR A 651 -3.65 -7.46 22.32
N PRO A 652 -4.33 -7.17 23.46
CA PRO A 652 -4.56 -5.80 23.89
C PRO A 652 -3.26 -4.99 23.91
N PRO A 653 -3.23 -3.75 23.40
CA PRO A 653 -2.00 -3.02 23.09
C PRO A 653 -1.08 -2.82 24.29
N PHE A 654 -1.63 -2.68 25.50
CA PHE A 654 -0.87 -2.53 26.74
C PHE A 654 -0.98 -3.79 27.62
N SER A 655 -1.07 -4.99 27.03
CA SER A 655 -1.06 -6.24 27.80
C SER A 655 0.36 -6.77 28.07
N GLY A 656 1.33 -6.41 27.22
CA GLY A 656 2.69 -6.98 27.26
C GLY A 656 2.67 -8.49 27.06
N HIS A 657 1.83 -8.99 26.15
CA HIS A 657 1.57 -10.43 26.00
C HIS A 657 2.77 -11.16 25.38
N TYR A 658 3.26 -12.20 26.04
CA TYR A 658 4.29 -13.08 25.51
C TYR A 658 3.70 -14.40 25.01
N ASP A 659 3.90 -14.74 23.74
CA ASP A 659 3.32 -15.92 23.11
C ASP A 659 4.24 -17.16 23.05
N GLY A 660 5.43 -17.05 23.66
CA GLY A 660 6.48 -18.08 23.62
C GLY A 660 7.63 -17.76 22.66
N GLN A 661 7.51 -16.72 21.83
CA GLN A 661 8.60 -16.18 21.02
C GLN A 661 8.59 -14.66 21.03
N TRP A 662 7.43 -14.07 20.77
CA TRP A 662 7.21 -12.64 20.63
C TRP A 662 6.59 -12.05 21.89
N LEU A 663 7.06 -10.87 22.28
CA LEU A 663 6.36 -10.01 23.22
C LEU A 663 5.63 -8.92 22.45
N TRP A 664 4.30 -8.95 22.55
CA TRP A 664 3.37 -8.08 21.83
C TRP A 664 2.87 -6.95 22.71
N GLY A 665 2.79 -5.76 22.13
CA GLY A 665 2.20 -4.58 22.73
C GLY A 665 2.89 -3.29 22.27
N ARG A 666 2.19 -2.17 22.41
CA ARG A 666 2.68 -0.85 22.03
C ARG A 666 3.92 -0.49 22.86
N GLY A 667 4.98 -0.12 22.16
CA GLY A 667 6.29 0.16 22.73
C GLY A 667 7.17 -1.06 22.97
N SER A 668 6.69 -2.27 22.67
CA SER A 668 7.52 -3.49 22.79
C SER A 668 8.72 -3.47 21.86
N SER A 669 8.65 -2.77 20.73
CA SER A 669 9.75 -2.57 19.80
C SER A 669 10.23 -1.12 19.72
N ASP A 670 9.36 -0.13 19.94
CA ASP A 670 9.69 1.30 19.83
C ASP A 670 9.23 2.10 21.06
N CYS A 671 10.08 2.34 22.06
CA CYS A 671 11.45 1.83 22.17
C CYS A 671 11.76 1.26 23.56
N LYS A 672 10.72 0.73 24.23
CA LYS A 672 10.88 0.20 25.59
C LYS A 672 11.80 -1.03 25.63
N ASN A 673 11.99 -1.74 24.51
CA ASN A 673 13.01 -2.80 24.43
C ASN A 673 14.43 -2.28 24.69
N SER A 674 14.86 -1.17 24.07
CA SER A 674 16.19 -0.59 24.25
C SER A 674 16.36 -0.06 25.67
N LEU A 675 15.36 0.65 26.18
CA LEU A 675 15.32 1.15 27.57
C LEU A 675 15.50 0.00 28.57
N ILE A 676 14.76 -1.10 28.39
CA ILE A 676 14.82 -2.26 29.28
C ILE A 676 16.08 -3.09 29.09
N GLY A 677 16.62 -3.16 27.87
CA GLY A 677 17.89 -3.82 27.56
C GLY A 677 19.06 -3.15 28.27
N VAL A 678 19.17 -1.81 28.17
CA VAL A 678 20.24 -1.04 28.82
C VAL A 678 20.11 -1.09 30.35
N LEU A 679 18.91 -0.87 30.91
CA LEU A 679 18.69 -0.97 32.36
C LEU A 679 19.01 -2.38 32.89
N SER A 680 18.65 -3.42 32.14
CA SER A 680 18.96 -4.80 32.50
C SER A 680 20.45 -5.10 32.47
N ALA A 681 21.21 -4.56 31.51
CA ALA A 681 22.65 -4.72 31.44
C ALA A 681 23.32 -4.13 32.69
N VAL A 682 22.93 -2.91 33.07
CA VAL A 682 23.49 -2.21 34.23
C VAL A 682 23.09 -2.89 35.53
N GLU A 683 21.82 -3.29 35.68
CA GLU A 683 21.34 -4.02 36.85
C GLU A 683 22.12 -5.32 37.06
N ASP A 684 22.41 -6.05 35.98
CA ASP A 684 23.16 -7.31 36.07
C ASP A 684 24.65 -7.09 36.38
N LEU A 685 25.29 -6.07 35.78
CA LEU A 685 26.65 -5.66 36.15
C LEU A 685 26.74 -5.34 37.64
N LEU A 686 25.82 -4.53 38.16
CA LEU A 686 25.79 -4.16 39.59
C LEU A 686 25.55 -5.36 40.50
N LYS A 687 24.68 -6.29 40.09
CA LYS A 687 24.42 -7.54 40.82
C LYS A 687 25.67 -8.41 40.96
N GLN A 688 26.57 -8.34 39.99
CA GLN A 688 27.86 -9.04 40.00
C GLN A 688 28.98 -8.26 40.73
N GLY A 689 28.66 -7.09 41.31
CA GLY A 689 29.61 -6.27 42.06
C GLY A 689 30.48 -5.36 41.18
N TRP A 690 30.08 -5.10 39.94
CA TRP A 690 30.76 -4.13 39.08
C TRP A 690 30.79 -2.74 39.70
N THR A 691 31.96 -2.10 39.67
CA THR A 691 32.14 -0.69 40.04
C THR A 691 32.71 0.04 38.83
N PRO A 692 32.00 1.02 38.26
CA PRO A 692 32.45 1.69 37.04
C PRO A 692 33.80 2.37 37.22
N THR A 693 34.70 2.16 36.26
CA THR A 693 35.93 2.95 36.14
C THR A 693 35.64 4.24 35.38
N ARG A 694 34.89 4.13 34.28
CA ARG A 694 34.38 5.27 33.48
C ARG A 694 32.97 5.60 33.93
N THR A 695 32.65 6.89 33.99
CA THR A 695 31.28 7.32 34.32
C THR A 695 30.29 6.82 33.27
N LEU A 696 29.20 6.20 33.69
CA LEU A 696 28.09 5.79 32.83
C LEU A 696 26.90 6.71 33.08
N VAL A 697 26.35 7.27 32.01
CA VAL A 697 25.13 8.08 32.03
C VAL A 697 24.06 7.39 31.19
N LEU A 698 22.85 7.30 31.72
CA LEU A 698 21.66 6.90 30.97
C LEU A 698 20.73 8.10 30.87
N SER A 699 20.20 8.40 29.69
CA SER A 699 19.30 9.53 29.46
C SER A 699 18.05 9.09 28.72
N PHE A 700 16.90 9.15 29.38
CA PHE A 700 15.63 8.68 28.84
C PHE A 700 14.60 9.81 28.64
N GLY A 701 14.30 10.11 27.38
CA GLY A 701 13.26 11.06 26.94
C GLY A 701 11.85 10.56 27.27
N TYR A 702 10.84 11.41 27.09
CA TYR A 702 9.43 11.06 27.38
C TYR A 702 8.42 11.66 26.39
N ASP A 703 8.90 12.25 25.31
CA ASP A 703 8.08 12.89 24.28
C ASP A 703 8.68 12.76 22.88
N GLU A 704 9.53 11.75 22.62
CA GLU A 704 10.19 11.53 21.32
C GLU A 704 9.15 11.45 20.19
N GLU A 705 8.08 10.69 20.42
CA GLU A 705 6.96 10.48 19.50
C GLU A 705 6.12 11.75 19.29
N SER A 706 6.46 12.82 20.03
CA SER A 706 5.93 14.18 19.94
C SER A 706 7.04 15.23 19.81
N LYS A 707 8.14 14.89 19.11
CA LYS A 707 9.30 15.73 18.77
C LYS A 707 10.38 15.87 19.87
N GLY A 708 10.26 15.32 21.05
CA GLY A 708 11.36 15.19 22.03
C GLY A 708 11.85 16.49 22.70
N TRP A 709 11.18 17.63 22.49
CA TRP A 709 11.67 18.94 22.97
C TRP A 709 11.70 19.04 24.50
N LYS A 710 10.74 18.41 25.20
CA LYS A 710 10.54 18.55 26.64
C LYS A 710 11.31 17.50 27.43
N GLY A 711 11.52 16.32 26.86
CA GLY A 711 12.35 15.26 27.38
C GLY A 711 13.79 15.45 26.96
N ALA A 712 14.14 14.94 25.78
CA ALA A 712 15.51 14.92 25.28
C ALA A 712 16.14 16.30 25.12
N GLY A 713 15.40 17.30 24.64
CA GLY A 713 15.89 18.68 24.53
C GLY A 713 16.32 19.27 25.88
N CYS A 714 15.54 19.01 26.95
CA CYS A 714 15.88 19.48 28.30
C CYS A 714 16.98 18.63 28.96
N LEU A 715 17.00 17.32 28.69
CA LEU A 715 18.04 16.41 29.17
C LEU A 715 19.40 16.75 28.56
N SER A 716 19.47 17.04 27.26
CA SER A 716 20.73 17.40 26.61
C SER A 716 21.28 18.72 27.15
N GLU A 717 20.44 19.74 27.35
CA GLU A 717 20.86 21.00 27.99
C GLU A 717 21.39 20.76 29.40
N HIS A 718 20.70 19.92 30.17
CA HIS A 718 21.11 19.54 31.51
C HIS A 718 22.49 18.86 31.54
N LEU A 719 22.74 17.94 30.61
CA LEU A 719 24.02 17.22 30.50
C LEU A 719 25.14 18.12 29.95
N GLU A 720 24.87 18.95 28.95
CA GLU A 720 25.84 19.91 28.39
C GLU A 720 26.25 20.92 29.48
N LYS A 721 25.31 21.40 30.29
CA LYS A 721 25.62 22.29 31.42
C LYS A 721 26.51 21.62 32.47
N ARG A 722 26.37 20.31 32.67
CA ARG A 722 27.13 19.55 33.67
C ARG A 722 28.54 19.18 33.19
N TYR A 723 28.64 18.65 31.98
CA TYR A 723 29.86 18.05 31.47
C TYR A 723 30.57 18.91 30.42
N GLY A 724 29.86 19.85 29.78
CA GLY A 724 30.36 20.69 28.70
C GLY A 724 30.14 20.07 27.31
N LYS A 725 30.59 20.79 26.28
CA LYS A 725 30.62 20.32 24.89
C LYS A 725 31.76 19.32 24.67
N ASP A 726 31.58 18.37 23.76
CA ASP A 726 32.53 17.29 23.46
C ASP A 726 33.00 16.53 24.71
N SER A 727 32.11 16.35 25.68
CA SER A 727 32.45 15.83 27.00
C SER A 727 32.22 14.33 27.15
N PHE A 728 31.52 13.70 26.21
CA PHE A 728 31.23 12.26 26.22
C PHE A 728 32.11 11.49 25.23
N GLU A 729 32.42 10.24 25.58
CA GLU A 729 33.20 9.34 24.75
C GLU A 729 32.41 8.94 23.49
N PHE A 730 31.18 8.49 23.72
CA PHE A 730 30.21 8.16 22.69
C PHE A 730 28.78 8.26 23.24
N ILE A 731 27.84 8.32 22.30
CA ILE A 731 26.41 8.16 22.51
C ILE A 731 25.94 6.95 21.72
N ILE A 732 25.14 6.09 22.36
CA ILE A 732 24.36 5.07 21.66
C ILE A 732 22.87 5.30 21.93
N ASP A 733 22.08 5.25 20.87
CA ASP A 733 20.63 5.45 20.90
C ASP A 733 19.93 4.44 19.99
N GLU A 734 18.62 4.46 19.97
CA GLU A 734 17.79 3.67 19.07
C GLU A 734 18.07 3.94 17.59
N GLY A 735 17.59 3.02 16.75
CA GLY A 735 17.59 3.18 15.30
C GLY A 735 18.74 2.45 14.60
N GLY A 736 19.12 2.93 13.42
CA GLY A 736 20.00 2.25 12.50
C GLY A 736 19.29 1.13 11.73
N VAL A 737 20.02 0.50 10.80
CA VAL A 737 19.49 -0.61 10.00
C VAL A 737 19.67 -1.96 10.74
N GLY A 738 20.36 -1.94 11.88
CA GLY A 738 20.52 -3.09 12.77
C GLY A 738 21.45 -4.16 12.18
N ILE A 739 21.03 -5.42 12.24
CA ILE A 739 21.84 -6.59 11.87
C ILE A 739 21.28 -7.26 10.61
N ASN A 740 21.97 -7.09 9.48
CA ASN A 740 21.59 -7.70 8.19
C ASN A 740 22.47 -8.89 7.83
N THR A 741 21.88 -9.92 7.21
CA THR A 741 22.64 -11.05 6.64
C THR A 741 22.61 -10.97 5.12
N ILE A 742 23.79 -10.91 4.49
CA ILE A 742 23.94 -10.91 3.03
C ILE A 742 24.86 -12.08 2.68
N GLY A 743 24.27 -13.14 2.12
CA GLY A 743 24.98 -14.38 1.83
C GLY A 743 25.55 -15.04 3.08
N ASP A 744 26.87 -15.19 3.12
CA ASP A 744 27.64 -15.80 4.21
C ASP A 744 28.26 -14.75 5.16
N LYS A 745 27.81 -13.49 5.09
CA LYS A 745 28.28 -12.38 5.92
C LYS A 745 27.15 -11.72 6.70
N ILE A 746 27.50 -11.14 7.84
CA ILE A 746 26.61 -10.31 8.65
C ILE A 746 27.12 -8.87 8.61
N TYR A 747 26.20 -7.92 8.43
CA TYR A 747 26.47 -6.49 8.43
C TYR A 747 25.77 -5.86 9.64
N ALA A 748 26.55 -5.36 10.58
CA ALA A 748 26.08 -4.51 11.67
C ALA A 748 26.14 -3.06 11.19
N MET A 749 24.96 -2.47 10.96
CA MET A 749 24.78 -1.21 10.24
C MET A 749 24.31 -0.11 11.21
N ALA A 750 25.27 0.56 11.84
CA ALA A 750 25.01 1.65 12.77
C ALA A 750 24.62 2.92 12.01
N GLY A 751 23.53 3.57 12.41
CA GLY A 751 23.16 4.89 11.92
C GLY A 751 24.16 5.94 12.44
N VAL A 752 25.00 6.45 11.56
CA VAL A 752 26.03 7.46 11.87
C VAL A 752 25.68 8.85 11.36
N GLY A 753 24.54 8.97 10.69
CA GLY A 753 23.94 10.23 10.27
C GLY A 753 22.44 10.07 10.09
N GLU A 754 21.74 11.20 10.05
CA GLU A 754 20.31 11.29 9.81
C GLU A 754 20.04 12.40 8.82
N LYS A 755 18.96 12.26 8.06
CA LYS A 755 18.46 13.32 7.20
C LYS A 755 18.00 14.52 8.03
N GLY A 756 18.05 15.71 7.44
CA GLY A 756 17.40 16.89 8.01
C GLY A 756 15.89 16.86 7.78
N ALA A 757 15.18 17.85 8.31
CA ALA A 757 13.75 18.04 8.08
C ALA A 757 13.42 19.53 7.97
N VAL A 758 12.58 19.90 7.01
CA VAL A 758 12.00 21.25 6.95
C VAL A 758 10.61 21.15 6.33
N ASP A 759 9.64 21.76 6.99
CA ASP A 759 8.26 21.80 6.52
C ASP A 759 7.97 23.21 6.06
N ILE A 760 7.71 23.39 4.77
CA ILE A 760 7.43 24.70 4.20
C ILE A 760 5.92 24.91 4.22
N HIS A 761 5.48 25.86 5.03
CA HIS A 761 4.11 26.34 5.07
C HIS A 761 3.92 27.41 4.00
N ILE A 762 2.89 27.24 3.19
CA ILE A 762 2.51 28.15 2.10
C ILE A 762 1.17 28.73 2.48
N SER A 763 1.10 30.05 2.66
CA SER A 763 -0.10 30.76 3.07
C SER A 763 -0.48 31.80 2.01
N LEU A 764 -1.67 31.68 1.46
CA LEU A 764 -2.23 32.61 0.49
C LEU A 764 -3.43 33.33 1.10
N SER A 765 -3.32 34.66 1.18
CA SER A 765 -4.43 35.58 1.44
C SER A 765 -4.83 36.27 0.14
N ILE A 766 -6.05 36.06 -0.33
CA ILE A 766 -6.55 36.56 -1.62
C ILE A 766 -7.99 37.05 -1.48
N ASP A 767 -8.44 37.87 -2.42
CA ASP A 767 -9.83 38.29 -2.47
C ASP A 767 -10.78 37.08 -2.65
N GLY A 768 -11.75 36.98 -1.75
CA GLY A 768 -12.85 36.02 -1.82
C GLY A 768 -13.93 36.47 -2.80
N GLY A 769 -15.05 35.77 -2.83
CA GLY A 769 -16.15 36.16 -3.68
C GLY A 769 -17.21 35.09 -3.90
N HIS A 770 -18.19 35.43 -4.73
CA HIS A 770 -19.27 34.52 -5.10
C HIS A 770 -18.84 33.66 -6.29
N SER A 771 -19.02 32.34 -6.21
CA SER A 771 -18.56 31.40 -7.25
C SER A 771 -19.20 31.62 -8.64
N SER A 772 -20.28 32.41 -8.75
CA SER A 772 -20.90 32.76 -10.04
C SER A 772 -20.18 33.88 -10.80
N ILE A 773 -19.21 34.54 -10.17
CA ILE A 773 -18.39 35.60 -10.79
C ILE A 773 -16.94 35.36 -10.36
N PRO A 774 -16.33 34.23 -10.78
CA PRO A 774 -14.98 33.91 -10.36
C PRO A 774 -13.94 34.78 -11.08
N PRO A 775 -12.80 35.09 -10.43
CA PRO A 775 -11.63 35.60 -11.13
C PRO A 775 -11.05 34.53 -12.09
N PRO A 776 -10.11 34.90 -12.99
CA PRO A 776 -9.48 33.95 -13.90
C PRO A 776 -8.83 32.73 -13.20
N HIS A 777 -8.25 32.94 -12.02
CA HIS A 777 -7.70 31.87 -11.16
C HIS A 777 -8.19 32.04 -9.72
N THR A 778 -8.58 30.93 -9.09
CA THR A 778 -9.01 30.90 -7.68
C THR A 778 -7.83 30.65 -6.75
N GLY A 779 -7.93 31.05 -5.49
CA GLY A 779 -6.86 30.83 -4.51
C GLY A 779 -6.45 29.37 -4.34
N ILE A 780 -7.42 28.43 -4.33
CA ILE A 780 -7.11 26.99 -4.33
C ILE A 780 -6.34 26.60 -5.60
N GLY A 781 -6.74 27.12 -6.77
CA GLY A 781 -6.05 26.86 -8.03
C GLY A 781 -4.59 27.35 -8.01
N ILE A 782 -4.31 28.51 -7.43
CA ILE A 782 -2.94 29.05 -7.31
C ILE A 782 -2.08 28.18 -6.39
N ILE A 783 -2.59 27.75 -5.23
CA ILE A 783 -1.86 26.84 -4.34
C ILE A 783 -1.64 25.48 -5.01
N SER A 784 -2.62 24.96 -5.77
CA SER A 784 -2.45 23.73 -6.55
C SER A 784 -1.39 23.87 -7.65
N GLU A 785 -1.28 25.03 -8.30
CA GLU A 785 -0.21 25.34 -9.26
C GLU A 785 1.16 25.33 -8.57
N ILE A 786 1.28 25.98 -7.41
CA ILE A 786 2.53 25.96 -6.63
C ILE A 786 2.95 24.54 -6.28
N ILE A 787 2.03 23.71 -5.74
CA ILE A 787 2.32 22.31 -5.39
C ILE A 787 2.75 21.53 -6.64
N TYR A 788 2.03 21.69 -7.76
CA TYR A 788 2.35 21.04 -9.02
C TYR A 788 3.78 21.35 -9.50
N HIS A 789 4.21 22.61 -9.43
CA HIS A 789 5.56 23.00 -9.84
C HIS A 789 6.63 22.52 -8.85
N LEU A 790 6.37 22.56 -7.54
CA LEU A 790 7.26 21.98 -6.53
C LEU A 790 7.48 20.48 -6.77
N GLU A 791 6.50 19.73 -7.27
CA GLU A 791 6.58 18.29 -7.56
C GLU A 791 7.19 17.93 -8.92
N ARG A 792 7.53 18.91 -9.78
CA ARG A 792 7.99 18.61 -11.14
C ARG A 792 9.23 19.35 -11.58
N GLU A 793 9.55 20.49 -10.97
CA GLU A 793 10.66 21.32 -11.38
C GLU A 793 11.82 21.23 -10.41
N GLN A 794 13.06 21.28 -10.92
CA GLN A 794 14.28 21.29 -10.09
C GLN A 794 14.31 20.16 -9.04
N LEU A 795 13.86 18.94 -9.39
CA LEU A 795 13.79 17.83 -8.44
C LEU A 795 15.15 17.51 -7.83
N PHE A 796 15.12 17.14 -6.54
CA PHE A 796 16.31 16.71 -5.83
C PHE A 796 16.92 15.49 -6.51
N THR A 797 18.25 15.44 -6.58
CA THR A 797 18.98 14.38 -7.28
C THR A 797 19.61 13.45 -6.25
N PRO A 798 19.49 12.12 -6.37
CA PRO A 798 20.16 11.21 -5.46
C PRO A 798 21.68 11.29 -5.65
N ARG A 799 22.41 11.26 -4.55
CA ARG A 799 23.88 11.38 -4.57
C ARG A 799 24.53 10.51 -3.51
N LEU A 800 25.41 9.63 -3.95
CA LEU A 800 26.21 8.75 -3.10
C LEU A 800 27.71 9.04 -3.28
N ASP A 801 28.16 10.19 -2.79
CA ASP A 801 29.56 10.61 -2.90
C ASP A 801 30.47 9.97 -1.85
N LEU A 802 31.76 10.30 -1.88
CA LEU A 802 32.78 9.71 -1.00
C LEU A 802 32.53 9.95 0.48
N SER A 803 31.87 11.05 0.84
CA SER A 803 31.53 11.38 2.23
C SER A 803 30.28 10.66 2.73
N HIS A 804 29.50 10.03 1.86
CA HIS A 804 28.25 9.39 2.26
C HIS A 804 28.51 8.09 3.05
N PRO A 805 28.01 7.93 4.28
CA PRO A 805 28.31 6.77 5.13
C PRO A 805 28.00 5.40 4.51
N SER A 806 26.83 5.29 3.86
CA SER A 806 26.40 4.07 3.17
C SER A 806 27.38 3.60 2.10
N ARG A 807 28.22 4.49 1.54
CA ARG A 807 29.20 4.11 0.51
C ARG A 807 30.21 3.10 1.05
N GLN A 808 30.71 3.29 2.28
CA GLN A 808 31.62 2.34 2.90
C GLN A 808 30.96 0.96 3.08
N GLY A 809 29.69 0.94 3.51
CA GLY A 809 28.90 -0.28 3.62
C GLY A 809 28.73 -1.01 2.28
N LEU A 810 28.44 -0.27 1.21
CA LEU A 810 28.32 -0.81 -0.14
C LEU A 810 29.66 -1.31 -0.69
N THR A 811 30.76 -0.62 -0.40
CA THR A 811 32.11 -1.09 -0.74
C THR A 811 32.47 -2.38 0.01
N CYS A 812 32.10 -2.50 1.28
CA CYS A 812 32.23 -3.73 2.04
C CYS A 812 31.44 -4.88 1.41
N GLN A 813 30.19 -4.62 1.02
CA GLN A 813 29.34 -5.58 0.33
C GLN A 813 29.96 -6.05 -0.99
N ALA A 814 30.43 -5.10 -1.82
CA ALA A 814 31.06 -5.39 -3.10
C ALA A 814 32.39 -6.15 -2.97
N LYS A 815 33.11 -6.04 -1.83
CA LYS A 815 34.34 -6.78 -1.56
C LYS A 815 34.10 -8.18 -0.98
N HIS A 816 33.24 -8.27 0.04
CA HIS A 816 33.12 -9.46 0.89
C HIS A 816 31.90 -10.33 0.58
N SER A 817 30.96 -9.83 -0.23
CA SER A 817 29.70 -10.50 -0.58
C SER A 817 29.44 -10.44 -2.10
N VAL A 818 30.50 -10.53 -2.92
CA VAL A 818 30.47 -10.37 -4.38
C VAL A 818 29.34 -11.13 -5.07
N ASP A 819 29.10 -12.38 -4.66
CA ASP A 819 28.09 -13.27 -5.28
C ASP A 819 26.64 -12.93 -4.88
N PHE A 820 26.44 -12.02 -3.93
CA PHE A 820 25.14 -11.69 -3.34
C PHE A 820 24.73 -10.23 -3.56
N VAL A 821 25.53 -9.47 -4.31
CA VAL A 821 25.27 -8.08 -4.67
C VAL A 821 25.37 -7.89 -6.17
N GLU A 822 25.06 -6.68 -6.63
CA GLU A 822 25.06 -6.36 -8.05
C GLU A 822 26.47 -6.47 -8.65
N PRO A 823 26.67 -7.21 -9.76
CA PRO A 823 28.00 -7.40 -10.36
C PRO A 823 28.68 -6.09 -10.79
N TRP A 824 27.89 -5.04 -11.05
CA TRP A 824 28.38 -3.72 -11.42
C TRP A 824 28.78 -2.84 -10.23
N LEU A 825 28.43 -3.25 -8.99
CA LEU A 825 28.54 -2.40 -7.80
C LEU A 825 29.97 -1.94 -7.53
N TRP A 826 30.95 -2.85 -7.60
CA TRP A 826 32.36 -2.52 -7.37
C TRP A 826 32.85 -1.45 -8.35
N SER A 827 32.66 -1.67 -9.65
CA SER A 827 33.09 -0.73 -10.70
C SER A 827 32.37 0.62 -10.61
N ALA A 828 31.08 0.61 -10.24
CA ALA A 828 30.33 1.85 -10.03
C ALA A 828 30.83 2.63 -8.80
N LEU A 829 31.25 1.94 -7.73
CA LEU A 829 31.89 2.52 -6.55
C LEU A 829 33.33 3.03 -6.81
N GLU A 830 33.98 2.63 -7.89
CA GLU A 830 35.25 3.22 -8.33
C GLU A 830 35.05 4.47 -9.17
N SER A 831 33.85 4.65 -9.73
CA SER A 831 33.53 5.80 -10.56
C SER A 831 33.28 7.07 -9.73
N SER A 832 33.50 8.23 -10.36
CA SER A 832 33.11 9.54 -9.84
C SER A 832 31.67 9.92 -10.21
N ASP A 833 30.89 9.00 -10.80
CA ASP A 833 29.49 9.22 -11.14
C ASP A 833 28.60 8.89 -9.93
N TYR A 834 28.60 9.81 -8.96
CA TYR A 834 27.88 9.63 -7.68
C TYR A 834 26.37 9.57 -7.83
N THR A 835 25.83 10.25 -8.85
CA THR A 835 24.39 10.24 -9.15
C THR A 835 24.02 8.98 -9.90
N GLY A 836 24.76 8.60 -10.94
CA GLY A 836 24.52 7.35 -11.67
C GLY A 836 24.62 6.12 -10.77
N LEU A 837 25.56 6.09 -9.83
CA LEU A 837 25.63 5.04 -8.81
C LEU A 837 24.38 5.00 -7.91
N ALA A 838 23.93 6.16 -7.41
CA ALA A 838 22.77 6.22 -6.53
C ALA A 838 21.47 5.84 -7.26
N GLU A 839 21.30 6.26 -8.52
CA GLU A 839 20.18 5.85 -9.36
C GLU A 839 20.22 4.35 -9.72
N ALA A 840 21.40 3.81 -10.03
CA ALA A 840 21.56 2.38 -10.31
C ALA A 840 21.19 1.53 -9.08
N LEU A 841 21.57 1.97 -7.88
CA LEU A 841 21.18 1.32 -6.63
C LEU A 841 19.68 1.42 -6.36
N ALA A 842 19.05 2.57 -6.60
CA ALA A 842 17.60 2.70 -6.49
C ALA A 842 16.87 1.79 -7.49
N ALA A 843 17.36 1.70 -8.73
CA ALA A 843 16.80 0.84 -9.75
C ALA A 843 16.95 -0.67 -9.42
N SER A 844 18.07 -1.09 -8.81
CA SER A 844 18.30 -2.50 -8.47
C SER A 844 17.67 -2.94 -7.15
N ARG A 845 17.62 -2.05 -6.14
CA ARG A 845 17.15 -2.36 -4.78
C ARG A 845 15.77 -1.79 -4.44
N GLY A 846 15.15 -1.09 -5.39
CA GLY A 846 13.83 -0.49 -5.29
C GLY A 846 13.85 0.98 -4.85
N ASP A 847 12.83 1.73 -5.28
CA ASP A 847 12.78 3.18 -5.11
C ASP A 847 12.79 3.65 -3.65
N ARG A 848 12.42 2.80 -2.69
CA ARG A 848 12.54 3.14 -1.26
C ARG A 848 13.98 3.46 -0.85
N VAL A 849 14.96 2.78 -1.47
CA VAL A 849 16.39 2.99 -1.21
C VAL A 849 16.88 4.34 -1.73
N ARG A 850 16.23 4.91 -2.77
CA ARG A 850 16.56 6.25 -3.31
C ARG A 850 16.58 7.31 -2.23
N PHE A 851 15.63 7.24 -1.29
CA PHE A 851 15.45 8.26 -0.27
C PHE A 851 16.50 8.25 0.85
N LEU A 852 17.40 7.25 0.88
CA LEU A 852 18.63 7.33 1.67
C LEU A 852 19.61 8.34 1.08
N TYR A 853 19.56 8.55 -0.24
CA TYR A 853 20.55 9.35 -0.99
C TYR A 853 19.98 10.65 -1.55
N GLN A 854 18.69 10.93 -1.35
CA GLN A 854 17.98 12.07 -1.96
C GLN A 854 17.04 12.75 -0.98
N THR A 855 16.94 14.08 -1.05
CA THR A 855 15.86 14.80 -0.35
C THR A 855 14.50 14.36 -0.86
N SER A 856 13.63 13.93 0.05
CA SER A 856 12.24 13.58 -0.27
C SER A 856 11.35 14.78 -0.02
N GLN A 857 10.22 14.84 -0.72
CA GLN A 857 9.19 15.86 -0.53
C GLN A 857 7.80 15.23 -0.59
N ALA A 858 6.85 15.76 0.18
CA ALA A 858 5.45 15.36 0.16
C ALA A 858 4.54 16.54 0.55
N ALA A 859 3.50 16.82 -0.25
CA ALA A 859 2.47 17.77 0.12
C ALA A 859 1.43 17.08 1.02
N ASP A 860 1.50 17.35 2.32
CA ASP A 860 0.76 16.56 3.33
C ASP A 860 -0.54 17.23 3.76
N LEU A 861 -0.54 18.57 3.88
CA LEU A 861 -1.69 19.33 4.37
C LEU A 861 -2.15 20.36 3.34
N ILE A 862 -3.46 20.46 3.13
CA ILE A 862 -4.08 21.54 2.35
C ILE A 862 -5.41 21.96 2.99
N HIS A 863 -5.58 23.26 3.20
CA HIS A 863 -6.78 23.86 3.79
C HIS A 863 -7.33 24.98 2.91
N GLY A 864 -8.64 24.99 2.72
CA GLY A 864 -9.34 26.05 1.99
C GLY A 864 -10.79 25.69 1.69
N GLY A 865 -11.64 26.71 1.57
CA GLY A 865 -13.07 26.56 1.26
C GLY A 865 -13.92 26.23 2.48
N VAL A 866 -15.15 26.76 2.50
CA VAL A 866 -16.13 26.50 3.58
C VAL A 866 -17.43 25.94 3.01
N LYS A 867 -17.79 26.34 1.78
CA LYS A 867 -19.01 25.91 1.08
C LYS A 867 -18.86 26.12 -0.43
N ILE A 868 -19.66 25.40 -1.22
CA ILE A 868 -19.54 25.32 -2.69
C ILE A 868 -19.74 26.65 -3.45
N ASN A 869 -20.40 27.65 -2.84
CA ASN A 869 -20.74 28.91 -3.51
C ASN A 869 -19.95 30.14 -2.99
N ALA A 870 -18.89 29.93 -2.21
CA ALA A 870 -18.02 31.00 -1.73
C ALA A 870 -16.55 30.66 -2.00
N LEU A 871 -15.85 31.55 -2.69
CA LEU A 871 -14.41 31.45 -2.91
C LEU A 871 -13.69 31.76 -1.59
N PRO A 872 -12.75 30.91 -1.14
CA PRO A 872 -12.03 31.14 0.10
C PRO A 872 -11.04 32.30 -0.02
N GLU A 873 -10.94 33.06 1.06
CA GLU A 873 -10.00 34.20 1.20
C GLU A 873 -8.64 33.76 1.75
N LYS A 874 -8.63 32.67 2.52
CA LYS A 874 -7.42 32.08 3.11
C LYS A 874 -7.29 30.64 2.66
N ILE A 875 -6.14 30.32 2.08
CA ILE A 875 -5.78 28.99 1.63
C ILE A 875 -4.37 28.72 2.13
N SER A 876 -4.12 27.52 2.62
CA SER A 876 -2.78 27.11 3.01
C SER A 876 -2.45 25.69 2.58
N ALA A 877 -1.17 25.43 2.38
CA ALA A 877 -0.64 24.09 2.20
C ALA A 877 0.67 23.92 2.98
N THR A 878 1.00 22.71 3.39
CA THR A 878 2.30 22.40 4.01
C THR A 878 2.96 21.27 3.23
N VAL A 879 4.21 21.48 2.83
CA VAL A 879 5.03 20.49 2.14
C VAL A 879 6.17 20.06 3.05
N ASN A 880 6.20 18.77 3.39
CA ASN A 880 7.25 18.16 4.19
C ASN A 880 8.48 17.86 3.32
N TYR A 881 9.67 18.13 3.84
CA TYR A 881 10.92 17.73 3.22
C TYR A 881 11.81 16.99 4.22
N ARG A 882 12.32 15.81 3.82
CA ARG A 882 13.43 15.14 4.54
C ARG A 882 14.71 15.36 3.77
N VAL A 883 15.58 16.21 4.30
CA VAL A 883 16.76 16.77 3.64
C VAL A 883 17.91 15.77 3.62
N ALA A 884 18.45 15.43 2.45
CA ALA A 884 19.61 14.55 2.32
C ALA A 884 20.87 15.16 2.95
N ILE A 885 21.78 14.30 3.41
CA ILE A 885 22.99 14.71 4.15
C ILE A 885 24.01 15.52 3.34
N HIS A 886 23.86 15.57 2.02
CA HIS A 886 24.70 16.37 1.13
C HIS A 886 24.04 17.72 0.75
N GLU A 887 22.85 17.99 1.30
CA GLU A 887 22.10 19.23 1.16
C GLU A 887 21.87 19.86 2.56
N ASN A 888 21.20 21.00 2.62
CA ASN A 888 20.82 21.67 3.87
C ASN A 888 19.46 22.34 3.73
N THR A 889 18.87 22.80 4.85
CA THR A 889 17.52 23.38 4.81
C THR A 889 17.47 24.65 3.97
N ASP A 890 18.53 25.45 3.94
CA ASP A 890 18.61 26.67 3.13
C ASP A 890 18.57 26.39 1.62
N MET A 891 19.16 25.28 1.15
CA MET A 891 19.05 24.85 -0.25
C MET A 891 17.60 24.51 -0.62
N VAL A 892 16.87 23.83 0.26
CA VAL A 892 15.45 23.50 0.07
C VAL A 892 14.60 24.78 0.03
N ARG A 893 14.83 25.71 0.96
CA ARG A 893 14.17 27.02 0.98
C ARG A 893 14.46 27.83 -0.28
N ALA A 894 15.72 27.91 -0.70
CA ALA A 894 16.13 28.63 -1.90
C ALA A 894 15.47 28.05 -3.15
N ARG A 895 15.38 26.71 -3.25
CA ARG A 895 14.64 26.03 -4.31
C ARG A 895 13.16 26.42 -4.31
N ALA A 896 12.50 26.37 -3.16
CA ALA A 896 11.09 26.75 -3.04
C ALA A 896 10.86 28.22 -3.45
N ILE A 897 11.72 29.15 -3.00
CA ILE A 897 11.69 30.56 -3.42
C ILE A 897 11.82 30.68 -4.94
N ASN A 898 12.76 29.96 -5.55
CA ASN A 898 13.00 30.02 -7.00
C ASN A 898 11.80 29.53 -7.82
N ILE A 899 11.11 28.49 -7.37
CA ILE A 899 9.94 27.92 -8.04
C ILE A 899 8.70 28.82 -7.82
N ILE A 900 8.50 29.33 -6.60
CA ILE A 900 7.27 30.04 -6.22
C ILE A 900 7.29 31.51 -6.68
N THR A 901 8.45 32.16 -6.71
CA THR A 901 8.56 33.59 -7.07
C THR A 901 7.95 33.92 -8.45
N PRO A 902 8.22 33.16 -9.53
CA PRO A 902 7.58 33.40 -10.83
C PRO A 902 6.06 33.25 -10.81
N ILE A 903 5.55 32.28 -10.05
CA ILE A 903 4.10 32.01 -9.92
C ILE A 903 3.42 33.17 -9.18
N ALA A 904 4.01 33.63 -8.08
CA ALA A 904 3.52 34.80 -7.35
C ALA A 904 3.45 36.05 -8.25
N LYS A 905 4.49 36.28 -9.07
CA LYS A 905 4.51 37.38 -10.05
C LYS A 905 3.45 37.22 -11.14
N ALA A 906 3.25 36.01 -11.66
CA ALA A 906 2.25 35.74 -12.69
C ALA A 906 0.81 36.04 -12.23
N HIS A 907 0.54 35.81 -10.94
CA HIS A 907 -0.75 36.09 -10.31
C HIS A 907 -0.85 37.47 -9.65
N ASN A 908 0.14 38.36 -9.87
CA ASN A 908 0.21 39.71 -9.26
C ASN A 908 0.11 39.70 -7.73
N LEU A 909 0.69 38.69 -7.08
CA LEU A 909 0.75 38.58 -5.63
C LEU A 909 2.00 39.28 -5.11
N THR A 910 1.87 39.97 -3.98
CA THR A 910 3.05 40.30 -3.17
C THR A 910 3.60 39.04 -2.52
N PHE A 911 4.91 38.95 -2.38
CA PHE A 911 5.57 37.73 -1.93
C PHE A 911 6.57 37.99 -0.81
N SER A 912 6.42 37.27 0.29
CA SER A 912 7.42 37.14 1.33
C SER A 912 7.82 35.67 1.52
N ALA A 913 9.07 35.48 1.95
CA ALA A 913 9.64 34.18 2.21
C ALA A 913 10.54 34.25 3.43
N PHE A 914 10.27 33.41 4.44
CA PHE A 914 11.10 33.23 5.64
C PHE A 914 11.48 34.56 6.32
N GLY A 915 10.49 35.44 6.49
CA GLY A 915 10.66 36.74 7.16
C GLY A 915 11.31 37.84 6.32
N SER A 916 11.59 37.59 5.04
CA SER A 916 12.14 38.55 4.08
C SER A 916 11.18 38.79 2.91
N GLY A 917 11.28 39.94 2.24
CA GLY A 917 10.49 40.25 1.04
C GLY A 917 9.49 41.39 1.26
N ASP A 918 8.38 41.34 0.53
CA ASP A 918 7.35 42.38 0.58
C ASP A 918 6.66 42.43 1.94
N LYS A 919 6.17 43.61 2.33
CA LYS A 919 5.34 43.71 3.55
C LYS A 919 3.99 43.01 3.31
N PRO A 920 3.50 42.22 4.29
CA PRO A 920 2.22 41.55 4.15
C PRO A 920 1.09 42.53 3.82
N GLN A 921 0.42 42.30 2.69
CA GLN A 921 -0.83 42.99 2.36
C GLN A 921 -2.02 42.17 2.89
N ALA A 922 -3.12 42.85 3.23
CA ALA A 922 -4.30 42.17 3.76
C ALA A 922 -4.88 41.14 2.76
N ASN A 923 -4.84 41.46 1.47
CA ASN A 923 -5.27 40.61 0.37
C ASN A 923 -4.20 40.61 -0.74
N ASN A 924 -4.18 39.57 -1.57
CA ASN A 924 -3.22 39.36 -2.66
C ASN A 924 -1.76 39.23 -2.18
N HIS A 925 -1.58 38.47 -1.10
CA HIS A 925 -0.28 38.19 -0.50
C HIS A 925 -0.06 36.69 -0.35
N LEU A 926 1.07 36.22 -0.86
CA LEU A 926 1.57 34.87 -0.68
C LEU A 926 2.78 34.93 0.25
N ASP A 927 2.74 34.14 1.31
CA ASP A 927 3.86 33.96 2.23
C ASP A 927 4.29 32.50 2.23
N ILE A 928 5.60 32.28 2.25
CA ILE A 928 6.17 30.98 2.62
C ILE A 928 7.02 31.12 3.87
N SER A 929 6.80 30.23 4.83
CA SER A 929 7.53 30.19 6.10
C SER A 929 7.86 28.76 6.46
N ASP A 930 8.74 28.57 7.43
CA ASP A 930 8.84 27.26 8.06
C ASP A 930 7.57 27.05 8.89
N TYR A 931 7.00 25.85 8.81
CA TYR A 931 5.87 25.44 9.65
C TYR A 931 6.32 25.19 11.09
N ASP A 932 7.46 24.52 11.23
CA ASP A 932 8.16 24.21 12.48
C ASP A 932 9.63 24.61 12.38
N LEU A 933 10.37 24.51 13.50
CA LEU A 933 11.81 24.75 13.47
C LEU A 933 12.50 23.77 12.49
N PRO A 934 13.29 24.28 11.53
CA PRO A 934 14.06 23.46 10.62
C PRO A 934 15.07 22.61 11.39
N LEU A 935 15.34 21.42 10.88
CA LEU A 935 16.38 20.52 11.37
C LEU A 935 17.39 20.29 10.26
N GLU A 936 18.64 20.70 10.49
CA GLU A 936 19.73 20.37 9.57
C GLU A 936 20.04 18.87 9.60
N PRO A 937 20.58 18.28 8.52
CA PRO A 937 21.08 16.92 8.58
C PRO A 937 22.09 16.73 9.71
N ALA A 938 22.06 15.55 10.34
CA ALA A 938 22.94 15.30 11.48
C ALA A 938 24.42 15.29 11.05
N PRO A 939 25.32 15.82 11.88
CA PRO A 939 26.75 15.61 11.69
C PRO A 939 27.08 14.12 11.58
N ILE A 940 27.96 13.76 10.65
CA ILE A 940 28.34 12.37 10.41
C ILE A 940 29.36 11.92 11.46
N SER A 941 29.02 10.88 12.21
CA SER A 941 29.95 10.25 13.15
C SER A 941 31.11 9.57 12.42
N PRO A 942 32.33 9.58 12.99
CA PRO A 942 33.48 8.92 12.37
C PRO A 942 33.27 7.42 12.16
N THR A 943 33.62 6.92 10.97
CA THR A 943 33.61 5.48 10.63
C THR A 943 34.92 4.98 10.03
N SER A 944 35.98 5.80 10.12
CA SER A 944 37.30 5.43 9.62
C SER A 944 37.93 4.34 10.49
N PRO A 945 38.60 3.33 9.91
CA PRO A 945 39.43 2.39 10.66
C PRO A 945 40.59 3.04 11.43
N SER A 946 40.90 4.31 11.15
CA SER A 946 41.90 5.08 11.90
C SER A 946 41.32 5.78 13.13
N ASP A 947 40.00 5.87 13.25
CA ASP A 947 39.33 6.43 14.42
C ASP A 947 39.25 5.34 15.49
N ALA A 948 39.90 5.58 16.63
CA ALA A 948 40.08 4.56 17.65
C ALA A 948 38.76 4.18 18.35
N ILE A 949 37.85 5.14 18.51
CA ILE A 949 36.57 4.96 19.19
C ILE A 949 35.64 4.12 18.32
N TRP A 950 35.53 4.47 17.03
CA TRP A 950 34.83 3.63 16.04
C TRP A 950 35.46 2.24 15.91
N THR A 951 36.80 2.16 15.84
CA THR A 951 37.50 0.88 15.71
C THR A 951 37.24 -0.03 16.90
N ARG A 952 37.21 0.51 18.12
CA ARG A 952 36.88 -0.25 19.31
C ARG A 952 35.42 -0.70 19.30
N MET A 953 34.47 0.19 19.03
CA MET A 953 33.04 -0.16 18.91
C MET A 953 32.83 -1.26 17.86
N SER A 954 33.46 -1.11 16.70
CA SER A 954 33.40 -2.08 15.61
C SER A 954 34.03 -3.42 15.99
N GLY A 955 35.13 -3.40 16.73
CA GLY A 955 35.80 -4.61 17.22
C GLY A 955 34.99 -5.37 18.26
N VAL A 956 34.30 -4.66 19.16
CA VAL A 956 33.38 -5.24 20.16
C VAL A 956 32.17 -5.84 19.46
N THR A 957 31.53 -5.07 18.58
CA THR A 957 30.36 -5.48 17.80
C THR A 957 30.68 -6.74 16.98
N ARG A 958 31.81 -6.75 16.27
CA ARG A 958 32.26 -7.93 15.53
C ARG A 958 32.48 -9.13 16.44
N GLN A 959 33.23 -8.97 17.54
CA GLN A 959 33.50 -10.06 18.46
C GLN A 959 32.20 -10.65 19.02
N PHE A 960 31.26 -9.80 19.44
CA PHE A 960 29.99 -10.21 20.01
C PHE A 960 29.14 -10.98 19.01
N PHE A 961 28.80 -10.36 17.86
CA PHE A 961 27.92 -11.01 16.89
C PHE A 961 28.54 -12.27 16.27
N GLU A 962 29.85 -12.34 16.05
CA GLU A 962 30.47 -13.59 15.56
C GLU A 962 30.44 -14.72 16.61
N SER A 963 30.32 -14.39 17.90
CA SER A 963 30.22 -15.38 18.98
C SER A 963 28.83 -15.99 19.15
N LEU A 964 27.79 -15.36 18.56
CA LEU A 964 26.41 -15.82 18.68
C LEU A 964 26.18 -17.12 17.91
N PRO A 965 25.47 -18.11 18.49
CA PRO A 965 25.06 -19.31 17.76
C PRO A 965 24.27 -19.00 16.48
N ALA A 966 23.38 -17.99 16.55
CA ALA A 966 22.55 -17.56 15.42
C ALA A 966 23.36 -17.06 14.21
N SER A 967 24.61 -16.66 14.43
CA SER A 967 25.48 -16.17 13.37
C SER A 967 26.01 -17.28 12.46
N ASN A 968 25.96 -18.56 12.88
CA ASN A 968 26.43 -19.71 12.10
C ASN A 968 27.87 -19.55 11.58
N ASN A 969 28.78 -19.04 12.43
CA ASN A 969 30.18 -18.76 12.09
C ASN A 969 30.40 -17.78 10.91
N ARG A 970 29.38 -16.97 10.56
CA ARG A 970 29.53 -15.90 9.56
C ARG A 970 30.43 -14.79 10.11
N THR A 971 31.27 -14.23 9.24
CA THR A 971 32.06 -13.04 9.55
C THR A 971 31.13 -11.83 9.68
N VAL A 972 31.37 -10.99 10.69
CA VAL A 972 30.62 -9.74 10.91
C VAL A 972 31.44 -8.56 10.40
N LEU A 973 30.81 -7.73 9.58
CA LEU A 973 31.30 -6.43 9.13
C LEU A 973 30.51 -5.35 9.84
N VAL A 974 31.21 -4.36 10.38
CA VAL A 974 30.59 -3.21 11.03
C VAL A 974 30.76 -2.00 10.13
N VAL A 975 29.65 -1.38 9.75
CA VAL A 975 29.61 -0.32 8.76
C VAL A 975 28.66 0.78 9.20
N GLY A 976 28.94 2.02 8.82
CA GLY A 976 28.01 3.13 9.02
C GLY A 976 26.94 3.18 7.93
N ASP A 977 25.76 3.66 8.30
CA ASP A 977 24.67 3.99 7.38
C ASP A 977 23.97 5.29 7.82
N VAL A 978 23.01 5.75 7.01
CA VAL A 978 22.19 6.94 7.27
C VAL A 978 20.76 6.53 7.53
N MET A 979 20.09 7.21 8.47
CA MET A 979 18.66 7.03 8.72
C MET A 979 17.83 8.08 8.01
N THR A 980 16.64 7.66 7.55
CA THR A 980 15.66 8.57 6.93
C THR A 980 14.83 9.35 7.95
N GLY A 981 14.62 8.79 9.15
CA GLY A 981 14.02 9.46 10.29
C GLY A 981 15.05 10.12 11.20
N ASN A 982 14.57 10.81 12.24
CA ASN A 982 15.37 11.46 13.27
C ASN A 982 14.96 10.91 14.63
N THR A 983 15.95 10.61 15.48
CA THR A 983 15.73 10.27 16.90
C THR A 983 16.02 11.48 17.80
N ASP A 984 15.86 11.29 19.10
CA ASP A 984 16.24 12.25 20.14
C ASP A 984 17.71 12.69 20.11
N THR A 985 18.60 11.92 19.46
CA THR A 985 20.01 12.30 19.26
C THR A 985 20.21 13.68 18.63
N ARG A 986 19.21 14.21 17.90
CA ARG A 986 19.23 15.58 17.35
C ARG A 986 19.53 16.67 18.38
N PHE A 987 19.21 16.41 19.65
CA PHE A 987 19.47 17.35 20.74
C PHE A 987 20.88 17.22 21.35
N TYR A 988 21.62 16.16 21.03
CA TYR A 988 22.84 15.75 21.73
C TYR A 988 24.13 15.92 20.92
N TRP A 989 24.06 16.45 19.68
CA TRP A 989 25.22 16.60 18.80
C TRP A 989 26.40 17.39 19.39
N ASN A 990 26.14 18.29 20.34
CA ASN A 990 27.19 19.05 21.02
C ASN A 990 27.99 18.25 22.05
N LEU A 991 27.48 17.11 22.54
CA LEU A 991 28.10 16.36 23.62
C LEU A 991 29.25 15.46 23.16
N THR A 992 29.21 15.00 21.91
CA THR A 992 30.28 14.22 21.29
C THR A 992 30.05 14.10 19.78
N ARG A 993 31.13 13.88 19.03
CA ARG A 993 31.05 13.51 17.60
C ARG A 993 30.80 12.02 17.36
N ASN A 994 30.90 11.19 18.40
CA ASN A 994 30.77 9.74 18.29
C ASN A 994 29.34 9.32 18.67
N ILE A 995 28.39 9.48 17.75
CA ILE A 995 26.97 9.15 17.96
C ILE A 995 26.57 7.99 17.07
N TRP A 996 26.09 6.90 17.67
CA TRP A 996 25.71 5.68 16.95
C TRP A 996 24.27 5.31 17.27
N ARG A 997 23.41 5.35 16.25
CA ARG A 997 22.03 4.86 16.33
C ARG A 997 22.03 3.38 15.99
N PHE A 998 21.93 2.53 17.00
CA PHE A 998 22.14 1.11 16.82
C PHE A 998 21.31 0.29 17.81
N SER A 999 20.08 0.01 17.40
CA SER A 999 19.27 -1.08 17.91
C SER A 999 19.73 -2.36 17.22
N PRO A 1000 20.34 -3.34 17.92
CA PRO A 1000 20.87 -4.57 17.33
C PRO A 1000 19.78 -5.58 16.93
N ILE A 1001 18.76 -5.09 16.23
CA ILE A 1001 17.58 -5.82 15.80
C ILE A 1001 17.86 -6.40 14.41
N ARG A 1002 17.42 -7.64 14.18
CA ARG A 1002 17.46 -8.31 12.87
C ARG A 1002 16.20 -7.95 12.07
N PRO A 1003 16.19 -7.98 10.72
CA PRO A 1003 15.03 -7.60 9.89
C PRO A 1003 13.68 -8.18 10.32
N ASP A 1004 13.66 -9.43 10.79
CA ASP A 1004 12.44 -10.12 11.21
C ASP A 1004 12.29 -10.19 12.74
N GLY A 1005 13.10 -9.41 13.49
CA GLY A 1005 13.15 -9.40 14.95
C GLY A 1005 12.22 -8.38 15.61
N ALA A 1006 11.66 -7.46 14.84
CA ALA A 1006 10.69 -6.45 15.25
C ALA A 1006 9.56 -6.37 14.21
N LYS A 1007 8.35 -6.01 14.66
CA LYS A 1007 7.19 -5.87 13.79
C LYS A 1007 6.40 -4.62 14.11
N ASN A 1008 5.81 -4.04 13.07
CA ASN A 1008 4.68 -3.12 13.15
C ASN A 1008 4.87 -1.90 14.07
N ILE A 1009 6.08 -1.32 14.08
CA ILE A 1009 6.34 -0.02 14.74
C ILE A 1009 5.28 0.99 14.29
N HIS A 1010 4.76 1.75 15.26
CA HIS A 1010 3.69 2.76 15.10
C HIS A 1010 2.33 2.23 14.61
N THR A 1011 2.16 0.92 14.38
CA THR A 1011 0.89 0.35 13.94
C THR A 1011 0.44 -0.80 14.81
N VAL A 1012 -0.66 -1.43 14.41
CA VAL A 1012 -1.34 -2.52 15.10
C VAL A 1012 -0.44 -3.76 15.14
N ASP A 1013 -0.48 -4.50 16.25
CA ASP A 1013 0.33 -5.69 16.49
C ASP A 1013 1.83 -5.43 16.48
N GLU A 1014 2.25 -4.34 17.11
CA GLU A 1014 3.66 -4.11 17.44
C GLU A 1014 4.18 -5.24 18.33
N GLY A 1015 5.36 -5.76 17.99
CA GLY A 1015 5.98 -6.86 18.73
C GLY A 1015 7.49 -6.95 18.53
N ILE A 1016 8.16 -7.53 19.52
CA ILE A 1016 9.61 -7.84 19.49
C ILE A 1016 9.84 -9.33 19.73
N ASP A 1017 10.76 -9.94 18.96
CA ASP A 1017 11.25 -11.28 19.25
C ASP A 1017 12.15 -11.24 20.49
N MET A 1018 11.80 -11.99 21.53
CA MET A 1018 12.52 -11.93 22.79
C MET A 1018 13.96 -12.48 22.70
N ALA A 1019 14.28 -13.31 21.70
CA ALA A 1019 15.66 -13.69 21.45
C ALA A 1019 16.49 -12.48 20.98
N VAL A 1020 15.90 -11.61 20.15
CA VAL A 1020 16.55 -10.38 19.67
C VAL A 1020 16.68 -9.35 20.79
N HIS A 1021 15.68 -9.24 21.67
CA HIS A 1021 15.79 -8.43 22.90
C HIS A 1021 16.97 -8.87 23.78
N LEU A 1022 17.17 -10.19 23.95
CA LEU A 1022 18.30 -10.74 24.70
C LEU A 1022 19.65 -10.49 24.02
N GLU A 1023 19.73 -10.58 22.69
CA GLU A 1023 20.92 -10.19 21.93
C GLU A 1023 21.29 -8.72 22.18
N GLY A 1024 20.29 -7.83 22.23
CA GLY A 1024 20.49 -6.41 22.53
C GLY A 1024 21.00 -6.14 23.95
N LEU A 1025 20.37 -6.74 24.96
CA LEU A 1025 20.86 -6.73 26.34
C LEU A 1025 22.33 -7.16 26.43
N ALA A 1026 22.65 -8.32 25.85
CA ALA A 1026 23.98 -8.90 25.90
C ALA A 1026 25.02 -8.01 25.19
N PHE A 1027 24.62 -7.37 24.07
CA PHE A 1027 25.46 -6.39 23.38
C PHE A 1027 25.74 -5.15 24.24
N TYR A 1028 24.73 -4.55 24.86
CA TYR A 1028 24.93 -3.37 25.72
C TYR A 1028 25.84 -3.69 26.92
N TYR A 1029 25.68 -4.88 27.51
CA TYR A 1029 26.54 -5.38 28.58
C TYR A 1029 28.02 -5.48 28.14
N GLU A 1030 28.31 -6.05 26.97
CA GLU A 1030 29.67 -6.11 26.44
C GLU A 1030 30.23 -4.74 26.09
N LEU A 1031 29.41 -3.86 25.50
CA LEU A 1031 29.83 -2.53 25.10
C LEU A 1031 30.25 -1.68 26.31
N ILE A 1032 29.45 -1.69 27.39
CA ILE A 1032 29.77 -1.00 28.64
C ILE A 1032 31.11 -1.51 29.20
N ARG A 1033 31.27 -2.83 29.32
CA ARG A 1033 32.50 -3.45 29.84
C ARG A 1033 33.72 -3.13 28.99
N ALA A 1034 33.55 -3.16 27.67
CA ALA A 1034 34.64 -2.91 26.74
C ALA A 1034 35.15 -1.46 26.82
N PHE A 1035 34.30 -0.49 27.13
CA PHE A 1035 34.73 0.92 27.23
C PHE A 1035 35.02 1.39 28.67
N ASP A 1036 34.65 0.60 29.69
CA ASP A 1036 34.79 0.99 31.10
C ASP A 1036 36.22 1.40 31.50
N THR A 1037 37.22 0.65 31.02
CA THR A 1037 38.64 0.90 31.34
C THR A 1037 39.47 1.32 30.12
N TYR A 1038 38.82 1.55 28.97
CA TYR A 1038 39.53 1.92 27.76
C TYR A 1038 40.07 3.35 27.83
N GLU A 1039 41.28 3.54 27.33
CA GLU A 1039 41.90 4.85 27.10
C GLU A 1039 42.36 4.86 25.63
N ASP A 1040 41.97 5.91 24.90
CA ASP A 1040 42.39 6.14 23.50
C ASP A 1040 43.83 6.64 23.42
#